data_AF-A0AAU9T4Y5-F1
#
_entry.id   AF-A0AAU9T4Y5-F1
#
_cell.length_a   1.000
_cell.length_b   1.000
_cell.length_c   1.000
_cell.angle_alpha   90.00
_cell.angle_beta   90.00
_cell.angle_gamma   90.00
#
_symmetry.space_group_name_H-M   'P 1'
#
loop_
_entity.id
_entity.type
_entity.pdbx_description
1 polymer ?
#
loop_
_entity_poly.entity_id
_entity_poly.type
_entity_poly.pdbx_seq_one_letter_code
_entity_poly.pdbx_strand_id
1 'polypeptide(L)'
;MALLAFILLTLLVFSSSCCSATRFQHQNRYIQRKTMLDLASKIGINYGRQGNNLPSPYQSINFIKSVKAGHVKLYDADPESLTLLSQTNLYVTITVPNHQINSLSSNQTTAEEWVQTNILPFYPQTQIRFVLVGNEVLSVEDRNITANLVPAMRKIVTSLRSHGIHNIKVGTPLSMDSLRSTFPPSNSTFREDITGPLMLPLLKFLNGTNSYFFVNLQPYFRWSRNPMNTSLDFALFEGNSTYTDTQSGLVYHNLFDQMLDSVIFAMTKLGYPHTRIAISETGWPHSGDIDETGANVLNAATYNRNLIKKMTATPPIGTPARPGLPIPTFVFSLFNENQKPGSGTQRNWGILHPDGTPIYDIDFTGQKPLTGFNPLPKPTNNVPYKGQVWCVPVEGANEAELDEALRIACGRSNTTCAALAPGRECYEPVSISWHASYAISSYWAQFRTQNVRCYFNGLAHETTTNPGEAALRSNEWKAVPDIWRTSAEKYGDKVALIDPYHDPPLKLTYKQLEQEILDFAEGLRVVGVKSDEKVALFADNSCRWLVSDQGIMATGAVNVVRGSRSSVEELLQIYRHSERKEVSDLGVVLVKHLLKFSSIFVALVVDNPEFYNRIAETFTSKASLRFLILLWGEKSSLARQEMQIPVYSYTDIKNLGQERRAGSNETRNYKSIGSDDTAAIMYTSGTTGNPKGVMLTHRNLLHQIKHLSAYVPAEAGDRFLSMLPSWHAYERSCEYFIFTCGVEQMYTSIRFLKDDLKRYQPHYLISVPLVYETLYSGIQKQISTSSAARKFLALTLIKISLAYMEMKRVYEGMCLTKEQKPPMYIVSLVDYLWARVVSSLLWPLHMLAKILIYKKIHASIGISKAGISGGGSLPIHIDKFFEAIGVILQNGYGLTETSPVVCARTLSCNVLGSAGKPMAGTEFKIVDPETNNVLPPGSKGIVKVRGPQIMKVYYKNPSTTKQVLNESGWFNTGDTGWIAPHHSTGRSRRCGGLIVLEGRAKDTIVLSTGENVEPLEIEEAAMRSRLIEQIVVIGQDQRRLGAIIIPNKEEAEKVDPEISKLSKEKQLKSLITQELRKWTSECSFQVGLVLIVDEPFTIDNGLMTPTMKIRRDKVVAKYKDEINQLYN
;
A
#
# COMPACT_ATOMS: atom_id res chain seq x y z
N MET A 1 -78.11 30.21 60.91
CA MET A 1 -78.13 28.99 60.06
C MET A 1 -77.73 29.29 58.61
N ALA A 2 -78.39 30.21 57.90
CA ALA A 2 -78.06 30.54 56.49
C ALA A 2 -76.65 31.12 56.27
N LEU A 3 -76.15 31.94 57.20
CA LEU A 3 -74.80 32.53 57.11
C LEU A 3 -73.67 31.48 57.31
N LEU A 4 -73.92 30.47 58.15
CA LEU A 4 -72.97 29.37 58.38
C LEU A 4 -72.88 28.46 57.16
N ALA A 5 -74.02 28.20 56.50
CA ALA A 5 -74.09 27.40 55.28
C ALA A 5 -73.36 28.08 54.11
N PHE A 6 -73.44 29.42 54.00
CA PHE A 6 -72.74 30.17 52.94
C PHE A 6 -71.22 30.19 53.14
N ILE A 7 -70.74 30.26 54.40
CA ILE A 7 -69.31 30.22 54.74
C ILE A 7 -68.73 28.81 54.54
N LEU A 8 -69.47 27.76 54.87
CA LEU A 8 -69.06 26.37 54.61
C LEU A 8 -69.04 26.03 53.11
N LEU A 9 -70.00 26.52 52.33
CA LEU A 9 -70.04 26.32 50.87
C LEU A 9 -68.90 27.08 50.17
N THR A 10 -68.58 28.29 50.61
CA THR A 10 -67.44 29.07 50.06
C THR A 10 -66.09 28.45 50.44
N LEU A 11 -65.91 27.92 51.66
CA LEU A 11 -64.70 27.20 52.05
C LEU A 11 -64.54 25.84 51.33
N LEU A 12 -65.64 25.13 51.01
CA LEU A 12 -65.62 23.89 50.23
C LEU A 12 -65.35 24.13 48.73
N VAL A 13 -65.83 25.24 48.15
CA VAL A 13 -65.56 25.62 46.75
C VAL A 13 -64.15 26.19 46.58
N PHE A 14 -63.62 26.93 47.56
CA PHE A 14 -62.22 27.38 47.55
C PHE A 14 -61.23 26.24 47.82
N SER A 15 -61.53 25.28 48.71
CA SER A 15 -60.66 24.12 48.95
C SER A 15 -60.64 23.12 47.79
N SER A 16 -61.77 22.90 47.09
CA SER A 16 -61.83 22.05 45.89
C SER A 16 -61.19 22.70 44.65
N SER A 17 -61.29 24.02 44.49
CA SER A 17 -60.59 24.76 43.42
C SER A 17 -59.07 24.87 43.69
N CYS A 18 -58.66 25.02 44.95
CA CYS A 18 -57.25 25.05 45.32
C CYS A 18 -56.59 23.65 45.25
N CYS A 19 -57.30 22.57 45.60
CA CYS A 19 -56.86 21.19 45.41
C CYS A 19 -56.79 20.79 43.92
N SER A 20 -57.70 21.28 43.08
CA SER A 20 -57.67 21.04 41.63
C SER A 20 -56.56 21.83 40.94
N ALA A 21 -56.35 23.10 41.31
CA ALA A 21 -55.24 23.92 40.80
C ALA A 21 -53.87 23.40 41.25
N THR A 22 -53.74 22.92 42.50
CA THR A 22 -52.51 22.27 42.99
C THR A 22 -52.29 20.90 42.36
N ARG A 23 -53.32 20.06 42.16
CA ARG A 23 -53.19 18.80 41.37
C ARG A 23 -52.79 19.07 39.92
N PHE A 24 -53.40 20.06 39.27
CA PHE A 24 -53.07 20.44 37.88
C PHE A 24 -51.66 21.01 37.80
N GLN A 25 -51.23 21.87 38.73
CA GLN A 25 -49.84 22.35 38.81
C GLN A 25 -48.86 21.22 39.14
N HIS A 26 -49.20 20.27 40.01
CA HIS A 26 -48.34 19.14 40.38
C HIS A 26 -48.19 18.14 39.22
N GLN A 27 -49.27 17.87 38.49
CA GLN A 27 -49.27 17.04 37.28
C GLN A 27 -48.51 17.71 36.14
N ASN A 28 -48.67 19.03 35.95
CA ASN A 28 -47.94 19.79 34.92
C ASN A 28 -46.45 19.92 35.28
N ARG A 29 -46.09 20.12 36.57
CA ARG A 29 -44.69 20.04 37.05
C ARG A 29 -44.10 18.64 36.90
N TYR A 30 -44.88 17.58 37.15
CA TYR A 30 -44.45 16.20 36.97
C TYR A 30 -44.19 15.86 35.49
N ILE A 31 -45.10 16.23 34.59
CA ILE A 31 -44.95 16.06 33.14
C ILE A 31 -43.74 16.87 32.63
N GLN A 32 -43.61 18.14 33.02
CA GLN A 32 -42.45 18.95 32.66
C GLN A 32 -41.13 18.35 33.19
N ARG A 33 -41.13 17.80 34.41
CA ARG A 33 -39.95 17.13 34.99
C ARG A 33 -39.63 15.84 34.23
N LYS A 34 -40.63 15.02 33.89
CA LYS A 34 -40.46 13.79 33.09
C LYS A 34 -39.95 14.07 31.68
N THR A 35 -40.50 15.07 31.00
CA THR A 35 -40.03 15.50 29.67
C THR A 35 -38.62 16.09 29.73
N MET A 36 -38.29 16.84 30.78
CA MET A 36 -36.94 17.38 30.98
C MET A 36 -35.91 16.28 31.24
N LEU A 37 -36.27 15.28 32.05
CA LEU A 37 -35.45 14.08 32.27
C LEU A 37 -35.25 13.32 30.95
N ASP A 38 -36.29 13.10 30.16
CA ASP A 38 -36.18 12.38 28.87
C ASP A 38 -35.37 13.14 27.80
N LEU A 39 -35.46 14.48 27.76
CA LEU A 39 -34.66 15.35 26.88
C LEU A 39 -33.17 15.40 27.25
N ALA A 40 -32.83 15.06 28.50
CA ALA A 40 -31.47 15.18 29.00
C ALA A 40 -30.80 13.82 29.22
N SER A 41 -31.58 12.74 29.39
CA SER A 41 -31.07 11.37 29.49
C SER A 41 -30.63 10.79 28.15
N LYS A 42 -30.86 11.49 27.04
CA LYS A 42 -30.49 11.06 25.69
C LYS A 42 -29.48 12.02 25.08
N ILE A 43 -28.38 11.48 24.55
CA ILE A 43 -27.32 12.29 23.96
C ILE A 43 -27.67 12.68 22.53
N GLY A 44 -27.37 13.93 22.18
CA GLY A 44 -27.50 14.48 20.84
C GLY A 44 -26.22 14.44 20.04
N ILE A 45 -26.35 14.54 18.72
CA ILE A 45 -25.22 14.69 17.78
C ILE A 45 -25.43 15.90 16.88
N ASN A 46 -24.37 16.67 16.65
CA ASN A 46 -24.37 17.77 15.69
C ASN A 46 -24.15 17.24 14.27
N TYR A 47 -25.09 17.52 13.35
CA TYR A 47 -25.01 17.12 11.96
C TYR A 47 -24.49 18.30 11.09
N GLY A 48 -23.16 18.45 11.08
CA GLY A 48 -22.45 19.37 10.21
C GLY A 48 -22.38 18.87 8.77
N ARG A 49 -22.42 19.79 7.80
CA ARG A 49 -22.46 19.49 6.35
C ARG A 49 -21.41 20.26 5.53
N GLN A 50 -20.37 20.82 6.17
CA GLN A 50 -19.28 21.50 5.45
C GLN A 50 -18.26 20.50 4.88
N GLY A 51 -18.65 19.75 3.86
CA GLY A 51 -17.79 18.83 3.13
C GLY A 51 -18.30 18.48 1.72
N ASN A 52 -17.42 18.05 0.83
CA ASN A 52 -17.74 17.78 -0.59
C ASN A 52 -17.98 16.30 -0.94
N ASN A 53 -17.84 15.39 0.02
CA ASN A 53 -17.97 13.94 -0.17
C ASN A 53 -18.81 13.27 0.91
N LEU A 54 -19.69 14.04 1.58
CA LEU A 54 -20.52 13.58 2.68
C LEU A 54 -21.64 12.62 2.21
N PRO A 55 -22.03 11.60 3.01
CA PRO A 55 -23.18 10.76 2.74
C PRO A 55 -24.48 11.55 2.63
N SER A 56 -25.48 10.97 1.95
CA SER A 56 -26.79 11.62 1.80
C SER A 56 -27.51 11.77 3.15
N PRO A 57 -28.44 12.74 3.30
CA PRO A 57 -29.26 12.88 4.51
C PRO A 57 -29.90 11.58 4.99
N TYR A 58 -30.39 10.75 4.06
CA TYR A 58 -30.96 9.43 4.36
C TYR A 58 -29.95 8.48 5.02
N GLN A 59 -28.75 8.37 4.46
CA GLN A 59 -27.68 7.52 5.00
C GLN A 59 -27.25 8.02 6.39
N SER A 60 -27.06 9.34 6.52
CA SER A 60 -26.66 9.99 7.76
C SER A 60 -27.68 9.77 8.89
N ILE A 61 -28.97 9.94 8.62
CA ILE A 61 -30.04 9.73 9.62
C ILE A 61 -30.13 8.25 10.03
N ASN A 62 -29.96 7.32 9.10
CA ASN A 62 -29.90 5.89 9.43
C ASN A 62 -28.72 5.55 10.34
N PHE A 63 -27.57 6.19 10.13
CA PHE A 63 -26.43 6.05 11.05
C PHE A 63 -26.72 6.64 12.43
N ILE A 64 -27.28 7.86 12.50
CA ILE A 64 -27.69 8.48 13.78
C ILE A 64 -28.60 7.54 14.59
N LYS A 65 -29.52 6.85 13.90
CA LYS A 65 -30.40 5.84 14.52
C LYS A 65 -29.64 4.58 14.97
N SER A 66 -28.66 4.12 14.20
CA SER A 66 -27.91 2.89 14.51
C SER A 66 -27.06 3.05 15.78
N VAL A 67 -26.50 4.25 16.00
CA VAL A 67 -25.75 4.58 17.24
C VAL A 67 -26.66 4.96 18.41
N LYS A 68 -27.99 4.94 18.19
CA LYS A 68 -29.02 5.24 19.19
C LYS A 68 -28.89 6.63 19.82
N ALA A 69 -28.45 7.62 19.04
CA ALA A 69 -28.55 9.01 19.47
C ALA A 69 -30.03 9.35 19.70
N GLY A 70 -30.33 10.20 20.68
CA GLY A 70 -31.72 10.62 20.92
C GLY A 70 -32.05 12.01 20.39
N HIS A 71 -31.04 12.80 20.04
CA HIS A 71 -31.22 14.10 19.41
C HIS A 71 -30.34 14.27 18.18
N VAL A 72 -30.79 15.09 17.25
CA VAL A 72 -29.99 15.61 16.15
C VAL A 72 -30.11 17.14 16.12
N LYS A 73 -28.98 17.82 15.98
CA LYS A 73 -28.93 19.27 15.75
C LYS A 73 -28.50 19.55 14.31
N LEU A 74 -29.36 20.25 13.58
CA LEU A 74 -29.12 20.78 12.24
C LEU A 74 -28.67 22.25 12.36
N TYR A 75 -27.71 22.65 11.51
CA TYR A 75 -27.23 24.03 11.42
C TYR A 75 -28.12 24.94 10.56
N ASP A 76 -29.20 24.38 10.03
CA ASP A 76 -30.22 25.04 9.20
C ASP A 76 -31.59 24.35 9.40
N ALA A 77 -32.56 24.69 8.53
CA ALA A 77 -33.89 24.08 8.46
C ALA A 77 -34.10 23.34 7.14
N ASP A 78 -33.16 22.46 6.77
CA ASP A 78 -33.19 21.65 5.55
C ASP A 78 -34.47 20.79 5.43
N PRO A 79 -35.35 21.03 4.42
CA PRO A 79 -36.63 20.33 4.30
C PRO A 79 -36.50 18.82 4.10
N GLU A 80 -35.47 18.36 3.37
CA GLU A 80 -35.23 16.94 3.13
C GLU A 80 -34.90 16.23 4.45
N SER A 81 -33.95 16.77 5.20
CA SER A 81 -33.56 16.24 6.51
C SER A 81 -34.72 16.26 7.51
N LEU A 82 -35.50 17.33 7.55
CA LEU A 82 -36.68 17.43 8.43
C LEU A 82 -37.76 16.42 8.08
N THR A 83 -37.96 16.14 6.79
CA THR A 83 -38.90 15.12 6.30
C THR A 83 -38.43 13.72 6.69
N LEU A 84 -37.15 13.41 6.50
CA LEU A 84 -36.56 12.12 6.84
C LEU A 84 -36.51 11.84 8.35
N LEU A 85 -36.51 12.89 9.18
CA LEU A 85 -36.59 12.78 10.63
C LEU A 85 -38.01 12.55 11.16
N SER A 86 -39.03 12.69 10.30
CA SER A 86 -40.42 12.41 10.65
C SER A 86 -40.57 10.99 11.19
N GLN A 87 -41.25 10.83 12.33
CA GLN A 87 -41.53 9.53 12.95
C GLN A 87 -40.29 8.70 13.38
N THR A 88 -39.09 9.29 13.42
CA THR A 88 -37.85 8.58 13.82
C THR A 88 -37.63 8.48 15.34
N ASN A 89 -38.53 9.05 16.16
CA ASN A 89 -38.40 9.25 17.60
C ASN A 89 -37.18 10.09 18.05
N LEU A 90 -36.42 10.68 17.12
CA LEU A 90 -35.34 11.62 17.40
C LEU A 90 -35.90 13.00 17.73
N TYR A 91 -35.37 13.62 18.78
CA TYR A 91 -35.62 15.02 19.06
C TYR A 91 -34.78 15.91 18.14
N VAL A 92 -35.41 16.90 17.50
CA VAL A 92 -34.76 17.74 16.49
C VAL A 92 -34.50 19.14 17.04
N THR A 93 -33.29 19.61 16.80
CA THR A 93 -32.89 21.01 16.98
C THR A 93 -32.60 21.60 15.61
N ILE A 94 -33.24 22.73 15.29
CA ILE A 94 -32.98 23.48 14.06
C ILE A 94 -32.31 24.80 14.39
N THR A 95 -31.47 25.30 13.48
CA THR A 95 -30.73 26.55 13.68
C THR A 95 -31.12 27.58 12.62
N VAL A 96 -31.37 28.81 13.05
CA VAL A 96 -31.55 29.96 12.16
C VAL A 96 -30.16 30.44 11.72
N PRO A 97 -29.87 30.51 10.41
CA PRO A 97 -28.59 31.03 9.92
C PRO A 97 -28.32 32.48 10.35
N ASN A 98 -27.04 32.81 10.62
CA ASN A 98 -26.64 34.14 11.11
C ASN A 98 -27.14 35.31 10.24
N HIS A 99 -27.12 35.15 8.90
CA HIS A 99 -27.53 36.19 7.96
C HIS A 99 -29.04 36.54 8.03
N GLN A 100 -29.87 35.70 8.64
CA GLN A 100 -31.32 35.93 8.77
C GLN A 100 -31.69 36.66 10.08
N ILE A 101 -30.76 36.83 11.01
CA ILE A 101 -31.05 37.40 12.34
C ILE A 101 -31.58 38.84 12.23
N ASN A 102 -30.95 39.66 11.39
CA ASN A 102 -31.33 41.06 11.22
C ASN A 102 -32.75 41.21 10.64
N SER A 103 -33.10 40.43 9.61
CA SER A 103 -34.45 40.49 9.01
C SER A 103 -35.54 40.01 9.98
N LEU A 104 -35.28 38.89 10.68
CA LEU A 104 -36.20 38.34 11.69
C LEU A 104 -36.41 39.27 12.88
N SER A 105 -35.38 40.01 13.28
CA SER A 105 -35.48 40.99 14.37
C SER A 105 -36.34 42.20 13.99
N SER A 106 -36.28 42.61 12.71
CA SER A 106 -36.88 43.86 12.24
C SER A 106 -38.40 43.76 12.10
N ASN A 107 -38.92 42.66 11.58
CA ASN A 107 -40.36 42.51 11.29
C ASN A 107 -40.97 41.22 11.89
N GLN A 108 -42.12 41.33 12.56
CA GLN A 108 -42.84 40.16 13.11
C GLN A 108 -43.38 39.26 11.98
N THR A 109 -43.77 39.82 10.84
CA THR A 109 -44.24 39.06 9.67
C THR A 109 -43.15 38.13 9.14
N THR A 110 -41.90 38.59 9.08
CA THR A 110 -40.78 37.74 8.62
C THR A 110 -40.51 36.58 9.58
N ALA A 111 -40.65 36.79 10.90
CA ALA A 111 -40.55 35.71 11.87
C ALA A 111 -41.71 34.72 11.77
N GLU A 112 -42.91 35.21 11.47
CA GLU A 112 -44.09 34.40 11.20
C GLU A 112 -43.92 33.53 9.95
N GLU A 113 -43.51 34.13 8.83
CA GLU A 113 -43.18 33.42 7.59
C GLU A 113 -42.12 32.35 7.83
N TRP A 114 -41.05 32.68 8.57
CA TRP A 114 -40.01 31.72 8.87
C TRP A 114 -40.54 30.50 9.66
N VAL A 115 -41.42 30.70 10.65
CA VAL A 115 -42.06 29.59 11.39
C VAL A 115 -43.03 28.81 10.49
N GLN A 116 -43.81 29.49 9.66
CA GLN A 116 -44.73 28.87 8.71
C GLN A 116 -44.02 28.00 7.67
N THR A 117 -42.83 28.42 7.21
CA THR A 117 -42.05 27.67 6.23
C THR A 117 -41.24 26.54 6.87
N ASN A 118 -40.61 26.78 8.02
CA ASN A 118 -39.56 25.90 8.53
C ASN A 118 -39.99 25.00 9.70
N ILE A 119 -41.13 25.29 10.35
CA ILE A 119 -41.59 24.53 11.53
C ILE A 119 -42.93 23.86 11.27
N LEU A 120 -43.95 24.63 10.90
CA LEU A 120 -45.32 24.12 10.78
C LEU A 120 -45.50 22.93 9.82
N PRO A 121 -44.81 22.84 8.67
CA PRO A 121 -45.01 21.73 7.74
C PRO A 121 -44.52 20.39 8.29
N PHE A 122 -43.60 20.41 9.27
CA PHE A 122 -42.94 19.22 9.80
C PHE A 122 -43.40 18.88 11.22
N TYR A 123 -43.94 19.84 11.96
CA TYR A 123 -44.41 19.68 13.32
C TYR A 123 -45.89 19.25 13.35
N PRO A 124 -46.31 18.25 14.15
CA PRO A 124 -45.54 17.56 15.21
C PRO A 124 -44.86 16.24 14.81
N GLN A 125 -44.99 15.79 13.55
CA GLN A 125 -44.51 14.48 13.09
C GLN A 125 -42.98 14.34 13.24
N THR A 126 -42.26 15.43 12.96
CA THR A 126 -40.86 15.62 13.32
C THR A 126 -40.80 16.28 14.70
N GLN A 127 -40.15 15.63 15.67
CA GLN A 127 -40.17 16.07 17.07
C GLN A 127 -39.21 17.24 17.33
N ILE A 128 -39.52 18.41 16.75
CA ILE A 128 -38.78 19.65 16.98
C ILE A 128 -38.95 20.04 18.46
N ARG A 129 -37.82 20.25 19.16
CA ARG A 129 -37.79 20.63 20.58
C ARG A 129 -37.02 21.89 20.84
N PHE A 130 -36.00 22.19 20.02
CA PHE A 130 -35.18 23.38 20.14
C PHE A 130 -35.09 24.13 18.82
N VAL A 131 -35.15 25.47 18.90
CA VAL A 131 -34.83 26.38 17.81
C VAL A 131 -33.70 27.28 18.30
N LEU A 132 -32.54 27.18 17.66
CA LEU A 132 -31.38 27.97 17.99
C LEU A 132 -31.25 29.12 17.01
N VAL A 133 -31.14 30.35 17.50
CA VAL A 133 -30.97 31.53 16.65
C VAL A 133 -29.48 31.84 16.53
N GLY A 134 -28.94 31.65 15.32
CA GLY A 134 -27.53 31.83 15.02
C GLY A 134 -26.63 30.71 15.54
N ASN A 135 -25.35 30.79 15.12
CA ASN A 135 -24.25 29.97 15.61
C ASN A 135 -22.97 30.82 15.70
N GLU A 136 -22.26 30.75 16.82
CA GLU A 136 -21.02 31.54 17.07
C GLU A 136 -21.17 33.05 16.77
N VAL A 137 -22.32 33.61 17.13
CA VAL A 137 -22.70 35.00 16.80
C VAL A 137 -21.76 36.07 17.34
N LEU A 138 -20.96 35.75 18.37
CA LEU A 138 -19.97 36.65 18.97
C LEU A 138 -18.66 36.72 18.16
N SER A 139 -18.43 35.75 17.28
CA SER A 139 -17.25 35.68 16.42
C SER A 139 -17.45 36.42 15.09
N VAL A 140 -18.64 36.94 14.83
CA VAL A 140 -18.99 37.64 13.59
C VAL A 140 -18.70 39.15 13.75
N GLU A 141 -18.04 39.75 12.76
CA GLU A 141 -17.64 41.18 12.81
C GLU A 141 -18.84 42.16 12.80
N ASP A 142 -20.01 41.72 12.31
CA ASP A 142 -21.21 42.55 12.25
C ASP A 142 -21.87 42.72 13.63
N ARG A 143 -21.63 43.88 14.25
CA ARG A 143 -22.20 44.27 15.54
C ARG A 143 -23.73 44.34 15.54
N ASN A 144 -24.38 44.52 14.39
CA ASN A 144 -25.83 44.56 14.30
C ASN A 144 -26.46 43.20 14.60
N ILE A 145 -25.81 42.10 14.21
CA ILE A 145 -26.29 40.74 14.48
C ILE A 145 -26.40 40.49 15.99
N THR A 146 -25.39 40.94 16.75
CA THR A 146 -25.35 40.76 18.22
C THR A 146 -26.49 41.52 18.91
N ALA A 147 -26.76 42.77 18.49
CA ALA A 147 -27.85 43.58 19.06
C ALA A 147 -29.24 43.03 18.72
N ASN A 148 -29.39 42.44 17.53
CA ASN A 148 -30.66 41.95 17.01
C ASN A 148 -31.00 40.50 17.39
N LEU A 149 -30.08 39.79 18.06
CA LEU A 149 -30.23 38.39 18.43
C LEU A 149 -31.45 38.13 19.33
N VAL A 150 -31.51 38.78 20.50
CA VAL A 150 -32.61 38.60 21.45
C VAL A 150 -33.96 39.10 20.90
N PRO A 151 -34.04 40.24 20.18
CA PRO A 151 -35.23 40.63 19.44
C PRO A 151 -35.73 39.56 18.47
N ALA A 152 -34.86 38.96 17.64
CA ALA A 152 -35.24 37.89 16.73
C ALA A 152 -35.81 36.67 17.48
N MET A 153 -35.14 36.25 18.56
CA MET A 153 -35.61 35.15 19.43
C MET A 153 -37.01 35.42 20.01
N ARG A 154 -37.30 36.65 20.43
CA ARG A 154 -38.63 37.05 20.93
C ARG A 154 -39.71 36.94 19.86
N LYS A 155 -39.40 37.35 18.63
CA LYS A 155 -40.35 37.30 17.52
C LYS A 155 -40.67 35.88 17.08
N ILE A 156 -39.67 34.99 17.05
CA ILE A 156 -39.87 33.55 16.83
C ILE A 156 -40.74 32.93 17.94
N VAL A 157 -40.47 33.23 19.22
CA VAL A 157 -41.31 32.75 20.33
C VAL A 157 -42.75 33.27 20.21
N THR A 158 -42.93 34.51 19.79
CA THR A 158 -44.26 35.09 19.59
C THR A 158 -45.03 34.35 18.50
N SER A 159 -44.38 34.05 17.37
CA SER A 159 -44.95 33.28 16.27
C SER A 159 -45.24 31.81 16.63
N LEU A 160 -44.37 31.16 17.40
CA LEU A 160 -44.66 29.82 17.90
C LEU A 160 -45.89 29.81 18.81
N ARG A 161 -46.02 30.83 19.66
CA ARG A 161 -47.14 30.96 20.60
C ARG A 161 -48.45 31.33 19.91
N SER A 162 -48.45 32.10 18.82
CA SER A 162 -49.68 32.38 18.03
C SER A 162 -50.28 31.10 17.45
N HIS A 163 -49.45 30.08 17.20
CA HIS A 163 -49.88 28.75 16.76
C HIS A 163 -50.09 27.74 17.90
N GLY A 164 -50.10 28.18 19.15
CA GLY A 164 -50.30 27.30 20.32
C GLY A 164 -49.12 26.39 20.65
N ILE A 165 -47.93 26.64 20.09
CA ILE A 165 -46.72 25.82 20.31
C ILE A 165 -45.93 26.38 21.50
N HIS A 166 -45.96 25.67 22.64
CA HIS A 166 -45.30 26.07 23.89
C HIS A 166 -44.13 25.19 24.33
N ASN A 167 -43.98 24.02 23.68
CA ASN A 167 -43.01 22.98 24.02
C ASN A 167 -41.67 23.12 23.27
N ILE A 168 -41.58 23.96 22.23
CA ILE A 168 -40.32 24.29 21.56
C ILE A 168 -39.60 25.38 22.37
N LYS A 169 -38.33 25.14 22.73
CA LYS A 169 -37.50 26.14 23.43
C LYS A 169 -36.60 26.87 22.46
N VAL A 170 -36.56 28.19 22.57
CA VAL A 170 -35.77 29.07 21.70
C VAL A 170 -34.53 29.54 22.46
N GLY A 171 -33.36 29.39 21.86
CA GLY A 171 -32.07 29.71 22.47
C GLY A 171 -31.06 30.21 21.44
N THR A 172 -29.82 30.39 21.86
CA THR A 172 -28.69 30.71 20.98
C THR A 172 -27.43 30.06 21.56
N PRO A 173 -26.62 29.35 20.76
CA PRO A 173 -25.38 28.73 21.23
C PRO A 173 -24.30 29.80 21.37
N LEU A 174 -23.69 29.86 22.55
CA LEU A 174 -22.60 30.79 22.86
C LEU A 174 -21.32 30.02 23.21
N SER A 175 -20.19 30.49 22.73
CA SER A 175 -18.87 29.94 23.06
C SER A 175 -18.39 30.40 24.44
N MET A 176 -17.43 29.64 25.00
CA MET A 176 -16.83 29.94 26.30
C MET A 176 -16.05 31.26 26.34
N ASP A 177 -15.72 31.84 25.18
CA ASP A 177 -15.10 33.17 25.05
C ASP A 177 -16.06 34.34 25.40
N SER A 178 -17.34 34.04 25.64
CA SER A 178 -18.31 34.98 26.23
C SER A 178 -17.97 35.34 27.69
N LEU A 179 -17.10 34.57 28.34
CA LEU A 179 -16.61 34.82 29.70
C LEU A 179 -15.29 35.61 29.67
N ARG A 180 -15.15 36.58 30.57
CA ARG A 180 -13.89 37.34 30.78
C ARG A 180 -12.84 36.50 31.52
N SER A 181 -13.29 35.81 32.55
CA SER A 181 -12.48 34.88 33.33
C SER A 181 -13.24 33.58 33.45
N THR A 182 -12.54 32.46 33.29
CA THR A 182 -13.11 31.11 33.41
C THR A 182 -12.61 30.37 34.66
N PHE A 183 -11.53 30.83 35.31
CA PHE A 183 -10.99 30.11 36.47
C PHE A 183 -10.44 31.06 37.55
N PRO A 184 -10.64 30.75 38.85
CA PRO A 184 -11.52 29.69 39.37
C PRO A 184 -13.00 29.93 38.98
N PRO A 185 -13.84 28.89 38.87
CA PRO A 185 -15.24 29.02 38.44
C PRO A 185 -16.03 30.08 39.21
N SER A 186 -15.87 30.14 40.53
CA SER A 186 -16.46 31.15 41.41
C SER A 186 -16.18 32.60 41.00
N ASN A 187 -15.02 32.88 40.40
CA ASN A 187 -14.63 34.22 39.97
C ASN A 187 -15.09 34.56 38.55
N SER A 188 -15.70 33.61 37.83
CA SER A 188 -16.13 33.81 36.45
C SER A 188 -17.16 34.95 36.31
N THR A 189 -17.04 35.74 35.23
CA THR A 189 -17.97 36.79 34.81
C THR A 189 -18.06 36.81 33.29
N PHE A 190 -19.18 37.28 32.73
CA PHE A 190 -19.26 37.57 31.29
C PHE A 190 -18.34 38.73 30.91
N ARG A 191 -17.95 38.81 29.62
CA ARG A 191 -17.17 39.95 29.12
C ARG A 191 -17.97 41.25 29.22
N GLU A 192 -17.30 42.34 29.56
CA GLU A 192 -17.95 43.64 29.81
C GLU A 192 -18.65 44.20 28.57
N ASP A 193 -18.06 43.99 27.39
CA ASP A 193 -18.58 44.43 26.08
C ASP A 193 -19.95 43.84 25.74
N ILE A 194 -20.25 42.62 26.21
CA ILE A 194 -21.51 41.91 25.91
C ILE A 194 -22.43 41.79 27.13
N THR A 195 -21.96 42.09 28.34
CA THR A 195 -22.73 41.87 29.58
C THR A 195 -24.05 42.64 29.57
N GLY A 196 -23.99 43.96 29.35
CA GLY A 196 -25.17 44.82 29.27
C GLY A 196 -25.96 44.63 27.98
N PRO A 197 -25.33 44.78 26.79
CA PRO A 197 -26.04 44.78 25.51
C PRO A 197 -26.67 43.44 25.13
N LEU A 198 -26.11 42.31 25.56
CA LEU A 198 -26.56 40.97 25.15
C LEU A 198 -26.93 40.07 26.34
N MET A 199 -26.03 39.87 27.30
CA MET A 199 -26.20 38.81 28.31
C MET A 199 -27.39 39.09 29.24
N LEU A 200 -27.55 40.31 29.74
CA LEU A 200 -28.72 40.67 30.57
C LEU A 200 -30.06 40.49 29.83
N PRO A 201 -30.26 41.04 28.60
CA PRO A 201 -31.46 40.77 27.81
C PRO A 201 -31.70 39.29 27.51
N LEU A 202 -30.64 38.54 27.22
CA LEU A 202 -30.71 37.12 26.92
C LEU A 202 -31.12 36.32 28.15
N LEU A 203 -30.47 36.49 29.30
CA LEU A 203 -30.80 35.78 30.53
C LEU A 203 -32.22 36.11 31.01
N LYS A 204 -32.64 37.38 30.89
CA LYS A 204 -34.03 37.78 31.14
C LYS A 204 -35.01 37.05 30.24
N PHE A 205 -34.70 36.94 28.94
CA PHE A 205 -35.53 36.21 27.98
C PHE A 205 -35.59 34.71 28.28
N LEU A 206 -34.44 34.06 28.52
CA LEU A 206 -34.36 32.62 28.77
C LEU A 206 -35.10 32.25 30.06
N ASN A 207 -34.92 33.04 31.13
CA ASN A 207 -35.64 32.85 32.39
C ASN A 207 -37.15 33.05 32.20
N GLY A 208 -37.57 34.10 31.49
CA GLY A 208 -38.99 34.38 31.23
C GLY A 208 -39.70 33.40 30.30
N THR A 209 -38.94 32.68 29.45
CA THR A 209 -39.46 31.66 28.53
C THR A 209 -39.25 30.22 29.02
N ASN A 210 -38.60 30.06 30.18
CA ASN A 210 -38.17 28.77 30.72
C ASN A 210 -37.39 27.95 29.67
N SER A 211 -36.48 28.63 28.98
CA SER A 211 -35.57 28.09 27.97
C SER A 211 -34.19 27.79 28.58
N TYR A 212 -33.22 27.40 27.75
CA TYR A 212 -31.87 27.02 28.16
C TYR A 212 -30.84 28.03 27.68
N PHE A 213 -29.83 28.28 28.50
CA PHE A 213 -28.57 28.86 28.06
C PHE A 213 -27.77 27.77 27.34
N PHE A 214 -27.61 27.90 26.02
CA PHE A 214 -26.87 26.95 25.22
C PHE A 214 -25.40 27.35 25.14
N VAL A 215 -24.51 26.45 25.53
CA VAL A 215 -23.06 26.71 25.53
C VAL A 215 -22.30 25.70 24.68
N ASN A 216 -21.39 26.21 23.84
CA ASN A 216 -20.38 25.41 23.13
C ASN A 216 -19.19 25.24 24.08
N LEU A 217 -19.00 24.02 24.59
CA LEU A 217 -18.04 23.71 25.64
C LEU A 217 -17.03 22.69 25.11
N GLN A 218 -15.81 23.14 24.81
CA GLN A 218 -14.76 22.34 24.19
C GLN A 218 -13.53 22.26 25.12
N PRO A 219 -13.45 21.27 26.04
CA PRO A 219 -12.33 21.15 26.99
C PRO A 219 -10.98 20.98 26.31
N TYR A 220 -10.95 20.38 25.12
CA TYR A 220 -9.74 20.24 24.30
C TYR A 220 -8.97 21.54 24.16
N PHE A 221 -9.61 22.63 23.70
CA PHE A 221 -8.92 23.91 23.48
C PHE A 221 -8.39 24.54 24.77
N ARG A 222 -9.02 24.25 25.91
CA ARG A 222 -8.53 24.71 27.21
C ARG A 222 -7.28 23.95 27.64
N TRP A 223 -7.32 22.62 27.50
CA TRP A 223 -6.23 21.73 27.84
C TRP A 223 -5.04 21.92 26.90
N SER A 224 -5.25 21.97 25.59
CA SER A 224 -4.16 22.08 24.59
C SER A 224 -3.38 23.40 24.67
N ARG A 225 -3.99 24.47 25.21
CA ARG A 225 -3.31 25.73 25.50
C ARG A 225 -2.39 25.67 26.75
N ASN A 226 -2.60 24.70 27.64
CA ASN A 226 -1.76 24.51 28.82
C ASN A 226 -1.67 23.03 29.27
N PRO A 227 -1.12 22.15 28.43
CA PRO A 227 -1.13 20.69 28.65
C PRO A 227 -0.17 20.26 29.76
N MET A 228 0.79 21.12 30.15
CA MET A 228 1.75 20.84 31.21
C MET A 228 1.18 21.07 32.61
N ASN A 229 0.25 22.03 32.76
CA ASN A 229 -0.33 22.36 34.07
C ASN A 229 -1.72 21.77 34.27
N THR A 230 -2.39 21.33 33.21
CA THR A 230 -3.70 20.68 33.29
C THR A 230 -3.54 19.22 32.91
N SER A 231 -3.78 18.31 33.86
CA SER A 231 -3.72 16.87 33.62
C SER A 231 -4.64 16.46 32.47
N LEU A 232 -4.12 15.65 31.53
CA LEU A 232 -4.93 15.11 30.44
C LEU A 232 -6.01 14.17 30.98
N ASP A 233 -5.70 13.34 31.97
CA ASP A 233 -6.67 12.46 32.62
C ASP A 233 -7.85 13.27 33.18
N PHE A 234 -7.57 14.41 33.83
CA PHE A 234 -8.60 15.32 34.32
C PHE A 234 -9.47 15.91 33.19
N ALA A 235 -8.90 16.14 32.00
CA ALA A 235 -9.65 16.61 30.84
C ALA A 235 -10.48 15.49 30.16
N LEU A 236 -10.07 14.23 30.30
CA LEU A 236 -10.70 13.04 29.70
C LEU A 236 -11.66 12.29 30.63
N PHE A 237 -11.95 12.82 31.83
CA PHE A 237 -12.72 12.16 32.90
C PHE A 237 -12.06 10.89 33.46
N GLU A 238 -10.74 10.83 33.42
CA GLU A 238 -9.94 9.70 33.92
C GLU A 238 -9.08 10.10 35.12
N GLY A 239 -8.56 9.09 35.82
CA GLY A 239 -7.66 9.27 36.97
C GLY A 239 -8.33 9.84 38.23
N ASN A 240 -7.50 10.11 39.24
CA ASN A 240 -7.94 10.63 40.55
C ASN A 240 -7.58 12.11 40.75
N SER A 241 -7.25 12.82 39.67
CA SER A 241 -6.90 14.25 39.74
C SER A 241 -8.13 15.06 40.14
N THR A 242 -7.98 15.99 41.08
CA THR A 242 -9.05 16.89 41.52
C THR A 242 -8.58 18.33 41.55
N TYR A 243 -9.51 19.26 41.37
CA TYR A 243 -9.29 20.68 41.54
C TYR A 243 -10.30 21.23 42.55
N THR A 244 -9.81 21.96 43.56
CA THR A 244 -10.68 22.62 44.54
C THR A 244 -10.70 24.12 44.26
N ASP A 245 -11.89 24.67 44.04
CA ASP A 245 -12.10 26.12 43.94
C ASP A 245 -11.98 26.74 45.33
N THR A 246 -10.97 27.58 45.53
CA THR A 246 -10.64 28.14 46.84
C THR A 246 -11.68 29.11 47.39
N GLN A 247 -12.54 29.70 46.54
CA GLN A 247 -13.57 30.63 47.01
C GLN A 247 -14.90 29.94 47.28
N SER A 248 -15.30 28.99 46.44
CA SER A 248 -16.58 28.27 46.61
C SER A 248 -16.47 27.01 47.46
N GLY A 249 -15.25 26.46 47.61
CA GLY A 249 -15.01 25.17 48.26
C GLY A 249 -15.43 23.95 47.42
N LEU A 250 -15.91 24.15 46.18
CA LEU A 250 -16.34 23.06 45.31
C LEU A 250 -15.15 22.27 44.77
N VAL A 251 -15.28 20.95 44.80
CA VAL A 251 -14.28 20.00 44.29
C VAL A 251 -14.73 19.47 42.93
N TYR A 252 -13.86 19.62 41.94
CA TYR A 252 -14.05 19.20 40.57
C TYR A 252 -13.19 17.98 40.29
N HIS A 253 -13.78 16.96 39.66
CA HIS A 253 -13.11 15.72 39.25
C HIS A 253 -12.80 15.65 37.75
N ASN A 254 -13.29 16.62 36.97
CA ASN A 254 -13.00 16.73 35.55
C ASN A 254 -13.07 18.20 35.09
N LEU A 255 -12.37 18.50 34.01
CA LEU A 255 -12.29 19.85 33.43
C LEU A 255 -13.66 20.33 32.89
N PHE A 256 -14.47 19.41 32.40
CA PHE A 256 -15.78 19.71 31.82
C PHE A 256 -16.71 20.37 32.86
N ASP A 257 -16.87 19.78 34.05
CA ASP A 257 -17.70 20.31 35.12
C ASP A 257 -17.17 21.65 35.64
N GLN A 258 -15.84 21.77 35.72
CA GLN A 258 -15.17 23.01 36.12
C GLN A 258 -15.49 24.17 35.14
N MET A 259 -15.41 23.90 33.84
CA MET A 259 -15.77 24.87 32.80
C MET A 259 -17.26 25.22 32.84
N LEU A 260 -18.13 24.23 33.03
CA LEU A 260 -19.57 24.42 33.03
C LEU A 260 -20.05 25.26 34.22
N ASP A 261 -19.49 25.01 35.40
CA ASP A 261 -19.81 25.79 36.60
C ASP A 261 -19.36 27.25 36.48
N SER A 262 -18.32 27.53 35.69
CA SER A 262 -17.88 28.91 35.40
C SER A 262 -18.99 29.73 34.72
N VAL A 263 -19.78 29.10 33.84
CA VAL A 263 -20.96 29.73 33.23
C VAL A 263 -22.07 29.92 34.28
N ILE A 264 -22.28 28.94 35.17
CA ILE A 264 -23.27 29.01 36.24
C ILE A 264 -22.98 30.17 37.20
N PHE A 265 -21.74 30.33 37.63
CA PHE A 265 -21.33 31.43 38.51
C PHE A 265 -21.47 32.79 37.81
N ALA A 266 -21.10 32.90 36.54
CA ALA A 266 -21.28 34.13 35.77
C ALA A 266 -22.76 34.56 35.66
N MET A 267 -23.66 33.61 35.38
CA MET A 267 -25.11 33.87 35.38
C MET A 267 -25.65 34.23 36.77
N THR A 268 -25.12 33.60 37.81
CA THR A 268 -25.51 33.85 39.21
C THR A 268 -25.18 35.30 39.62
N LYS A 269 -24.00 35.81 39.23
CA LYS A 269 -23.61 37.21 39.47
C LYS A 269 -24.49 38.23 38.76
N LEU A 270 -25.13 37.86 37.65
CA LEU A 270 -26.12 38.69 36.97
C LEU A 270 -27.55 38.52 37.51
N GLY A 271 -27.74 37.76 38.60
CA GLY A 271 -29.05 37.56 39.24
C GLY A 271 -29.90 36.43 38.65
N TYR A 272 -29.30 35.53 37.86
CA TYR A 272 -30.01 34.42 37.18
C TYR A 272 -29.49 33.03 37.58
N PRO A 273 -29.47 32.66 38.89
CA PRO A 273 -28.86 31.42 39.37
C PRO A 273 -29.59 30.14 38.95
N HIS A 274 -30.85 30.24 38.51
CA HIS A 274 -31.69 29.09 38.16
C HIS A 274 -31.96 28.93 36.66
N THR A 275 -31.35 29.76 35.81
CA THR A 275 -31.45 29.58 34.35
C THR A 275 -30.89 28.23 33.95
N ARG A 276 -31.68 27.44 33.19
CA ARG A 276 -31.30 26.10 32.75
C ARG A 276 -30.15 26.17 31.75
N ILE A 277 -29.35 25.12 31.67
CA ILE A 277 -28.22 25.04 30.73
C ILE A 277 -28.39 23.82 29.83
N ALA A 278 -27.98 23.96 28.58
CA ALA A 278 -27.79 22.87 27.63
C ALA A 278 -26.43 23.03 26.96
N ILE A 279 -25.77 21.92 26.66
CA ILE A 279 -24.50 21.90 25.93
C ILE A 279 -24.82 21.74 24.45
N SER A 280 -24.67 22.80 23.67
CA SER A 280 -24.97 22.78 22.24
C SER A 280 -23.93 22.02 21.44
N GLU A 281 -22.66 22.06 21.87
CA GLU A 281 -21.53 21.39 21.21
C GLU A 281 -20.44 21.06 22.23
N THR A 282 -19.98 19.82 22.25
CA THR A 282 -18.80 19.39 23.01
C THR A 282 -18.18 18.14 22.39
N GLY A 283 -16.88 17.94 22.53
CA GLY A 283 -16.19 16.79 21.94
C GLY A 283 -14.69 16.86 22.14
N TRP A 284 -13.98 16.07 21.35
CA TRP A 284 -12.53 16.08 21.31
C TRP A 284 -12.06 15.64 19.90
N PRO A 285 -11.09 16.35 19.28
CA PRO A 285 -10.66 16.06 17.92
C PRO A 285 -9.83 14.77 17.84
N HIS A 286 -10.08 13.95 16.84
CA HIS A 286 -9.37 12.67 16.65
C HIS A 286 -8.07 12.79 15.84
N SER A 287 -7.83 13.96 15.24
CA SER A 287 -6.62 14.27 14.46
C SER A 287 -6.41 15.79 14.43
N GLY A 288 -5.18 16.22 14.16
CA GLY A 288 -4.74 17.62 14.15
C GLY A 288 -3.43 17.81 13.39
N ASP A 289 -3.02 19.06 13.24
CA ASP A 289 -1.70 19.46 12.74
C ASP A 289 -0.59 18.98 13.71
N ILE A 290 0.68 18.98 13.28
CA ILE A 290 1.77 18.29 14.02
C ILE A 290 1.98 18.87 15.43
N ASP A 291 1.74 20.16 15.62
CA ASP A 291 1.86 20.86 16.90
C ASP A 291 0.56 20.83 17.74
N GLU A 292 -0.55 20.30 17.20
CA GLU A 292 -1.84 20.20 17.87
C GLU A 292 -1.90 18.98 18.81
N THR A 293 -1.26 19.17 19.95
CA THR A 293 -1.10 18.15 21.01
C THR A 293 -2.43 17.51 21.40
N GLY A 294 -2.40 16.18 21.61
CA GLY A 294 -3.49 15.36 22.14
C GLY A 294 -4.72 15.22 21.24
N ALA A 295 -4.68 15.71 20.01
CA ALA A 295 -5.68 15.40 18.99
C ALA A 295 -5.38 14.01 18.40
N ASN A 296 -6.05 12.98 18.91
CA ASN A 296 -5.87 11.59 18.45
C ASN A 296 -7.13 10.76 18.72
N VAL A 297 -7.23 9.64 18.01
CA VAL A 297 -8.38 8.72 18.04
C VAL A 297 -8.67 8.20 19.45
N LEU A 298 -7.63 7.87 20.23
CA LEU A 298 -7.83 7.34 21.59
C LEU A 298 -8.48 8.40 22.50
N ASN A 299 -7.89 9.60 22.58
CA ASN A 299 -8.41 10.67 23.43
C ASN A 299 -9.82 11.10 23.00
N ALA A 300 -10.08 11.16 21.69
CA ALA A 300 -11.39 11.48 21.15
C ALA A 300 -12.47 10.48 21.60
N ALA A 301 -12.16 9.20 21.45
CA ALA A 301 -13.05 8.13 21.89
C ALA A 301 -13.23 8.12 23.42
N THR A 302 -12.15 8.28 24.19
CA THR A 302 -12.18 8.32 25.66
C THR A 302 -13.07 9.45 26.16
N TYR A 303 -12.85 10.69 25.68
CA TYR A 303 -13.64 11.85 26.08
C TYR A 303 -15.13 11.63 25.80
N ASN A 304 -15.47 11.28 24.56
CA ASN A 304 -16.88 11.14 24.15
C ASN A 304 -17.58 9.99 24.89
N ARG A 305 -16.93 8.84 25.09
CA ARG A 305 -17.50 7.71 25.83
C ARG A 305 -17.72 8.05 27.31
N ASN A 306 -16.77 8.73 27.95
CA ASN A 306 -16.91 9.12 29.36
C ASN A 306 -17.94 10.24 29.56
N LEU A 307 -17.99 11.21 28.64
CA LEU A 307 -19.03 12.23 28.61
C LEU A 307 -20.43 11.60 28.54
N ILE A 308 -20.65 10.69 27.58
CA ILE A 308 -21.93 9.99 27.43
C ILE A 308 -22.27 9.26 28.73
N LYS A 309 -21.34 8.47 29.27
CA LYS A 309 -21.54 7.73 30.53
C LYS A 309 -21.94 8.64 31.69
N LYS A 310 -21.33 9.82 31.82
CA LYS A 310 -21.69 10.81 32.85
C LYS A 310 -23.09 11.38 32.64
N MET A 311 -23.40 11.76 31.40
CA MET A 311 -24.62 12.48 31.07
C MET A 311 -25.86 11.58 31.04
N THR A 312 -25.70 10.28 30.77
CA THR A 312 -26.80 9.29 30.81
C THR A 312 -26.93 8.56 32.15
N ALA A 313 -26.13 8.93 33.15
CA ALA A 313 -26.19 8.34 34.48
C ALA A 313 -27.59 8.48 35.10
N THR A 314 -28.05 7.41 35.75
CA THR A 314 -29.34 7.37 36.46
C THR A 314 -29.11 6.96 37.91
N PRO A 315 -29.39 7.82 38.91
CA PRO A 315 -29.91 9.19 38.77
C PRO A 315 -28.90 10.16 38.11
N PRO A 316 -29.35 11.29 37.53
CA PRO A 316 -28.46 12.28 36.94
C PRO A 316 -27.43 12.80 37.95
N ILE A 317 -26.17 12.95 37.52
CA ILE A 317 -25.07 13.41 38.38
C ILE A 317 -25.08 14.94 38.52
N GLY A 318 -25.28 15.67 37.43
CA GLY A 318 -25.15 17.13 37.39
C GLY A 318 -23.70 17.61 37.47
N THR A 319 -23.49 18.82 37.98
CA THR A 319 -22.17 19.42 38.26
C THR A 319 -22.03 19.71 39.76
N PRO A 320 -20.82 19.99 40.29
CA PRO A 320 -20.65 20.36 41.69
C PRO A 320 -21.52 21.55 42.14
N ALA A 321 -21.67 22.61 41.33
CA ALA A 321 -22.55 23.74 41.68
C ALA A 321 -24.05 23.44 41.51
N ARG A 322 -24.40 22.43 40.70
CA ARG A 322 -25.80 22.03 40.43
C ARG A 322 -25.94 20.50 40.42
N PRO A 323 -25.80 19.83 41.59
CA PRO A 323 -25.85 18.39 41.67
C PRO A 323 -27.25 17.86 41.34
N GLY A 324 -27.32 16.70 40.68
CA GLY A 324 -28.59 16.04 40.37
C GLY A 324 -29.39 16.66 39.21
N LEU A 325 -28.92 17.75 38.60
CA LEU A 325 -29.62 18.38 37.48
C LEU A 325 -29.24 17.74 36.14
N PRO A 326 -30.22 17.31 35.33
CA PRO A 326 -29.95 16.74 34.03
C PRO A 326 -29.72 17.85 32.99
N ILE A 327 -28.73 17.66 32.10
CA ILE A 327 -28.24 18.69 31.17
C ILE A 327 -28.28 18.12 29.74
N PRO A 328 -29.19 18.60 28.85
CA PRO A 328 -29.20 18.19 27.45
C PRO A 328 -27.82 18.45 26.82
N THR A 329 -27.26 17.44 26.18
CA THR A 329 -25.86 17.48 25.71
C THR A 329 -25.74 16.94 24.29
N PHE A 330 -25.04 17.70 23.44
CA PHE A 330 -24.78 17.35 22.04
C PHE A 330 -23.29 17.17 21.76
N VAL A 331 -22.92 15.99 21.25
CA VAL A 331 -21.57 15.68 20.79
C VAL A 331 -21.28 16.39 19.47
N PHE A 332 -20.06 16.91 19.33
CA PHE A 332 -19.52 17.54 18.13
C PHE A 332 -18.43 16.60 17.59
N SER A 333 -18.59 16.00 16.40
CA SER A 333 -19.64 16.13 15.37
C SER A 333 -19.95 14.78 14.70
N LEU A 334 -20.99 14.71 13.85
CA LEU A 334 -21.28 13.50 13.08
C LEU A 334 -20.16 13.20 12.09
N PHE A 335 -19.80 14.17 11.25
CA PHE A 335 -18.76 14.05 10.23
C PHE A 335 -17.56 14.93 10.53
N ASN A 336 -16.40 14.50 10.05
CA ASN A 336 -15.31 15.39 9.71
C ASN A 336 -15.75 16.33 8.58
N GLU A 337 -15.51 17.62 8.74
CA GLU A 337 -15.91 18.66 7.80
C GLU A 337 -14.68 19.15 7.02
N ASN A 338 -14.33 18.43 5.94
CA ASN A 338 -13.09 18.65 5.20
C ASN A 338 -13.00 20.01 4.48
N GLN A 339 -14.11 20.75 4.34
CA GLN A 339 -14.11 22.09 3.77
C GLN A 339 -13.98 23.21 4.83
N LYS A 340 -14.04 22.87 6.12
CA LYS A 340 -13.99 23.87 7.20
C LYS A 340 -12.61 24.59 7.25
N PRO A 341 -12.58 25.92 7.41
CA PRO A 341 -11.32 26.67 7.57
C PRO A 341 -10.61 26.43 8.90
N GLY A 342 -9.40 26.96 9.04
CA GLY A 342 -8.57 26.87 10.25
C GLY A 342 -7.62 25.67 10.29
N SER A 343 -7.20 25.30 11.49
CA SER A 343 -6.22 24.24 11.76
C SER A 343 -6.78 22.82 11.55
N GLY A 344 -5.89 21.83 11.56
CA GLY A 344 -6.20 20.40 11.44
C GLY A 344 -7.29 19.94 12.40
N THR A 345 -7.22 20.36 13.67
CA THR A 345 -8.22 19.98 14.68
C THR A 345 -9.60 20.46 14.30
N GLN A 346 -9.77 21.67 13.71
CA GLN A 346 -11.10 22.20 13.38
C GLN A 346 -11.90 21.30 12.44
N ARG A 347 -11.23 20.51 11.59
CA ARG A 347 -11.85 19.60 10.61
C ARG A 347 -12.12 18.18 11.15
N ASN A 348 -11.53 17.81 12.28
CA ASN A 348 -11.41 16.42 12.72
C ASN A 348 -12.14 16.12 14.04
N TRP A 349 -13.36 16.64 14.22
CA TRP A 349 -14.22 16.37 15.39
C TRP A 349 -15.23 15.24 15.16
N GLY A 350 -15.31 14.73 13.92
CA GLY A 350 -16.29 13.73 13.53
C GLY A 350 -16.17 12.42 14.32
N ILE A 351 -17.30 11.72 14.48
CA ILE A 351 -17.32 10.29 14.78
C ILE A 351 -17.26 9.44 13.49
N LEU A 352 -17.52 10.06 12.34
CA LEU A 352 -17.35 9.53 11.00
C LEU A 352 -16.35 10.35 10.18
N HIS A 353 -15.61 9.68 9.30
CA HIS A 353 -14.90 10.29 8.19
C HIS A 353 -15.90 10.91 7.19
N PRO A 354 -15.44 11.80 6.29
CA PRO A 354 -16.32 12.42 5.31
C PRO A 354 -16.99 11.41 4.37
N ASP A 355 -16.42 10.23 4.15
CA ASP A 355 -17.01 9.15 3.33
C ASP A 355 -18.04 8.28 4.08
N GLY A 356 -18.29 8.57 5.36
CA GLY A 356 -19.22 7.81 6.21
C GLY A 356 -18.60 6.63 6.95
N THR A 357 -17.30 6.38 6.82
CA THR A 357 -16.63 5.32 7.59
C THR A 357 -16.43 5.73 9.07
N PRO A 358 -16.66 4.82 10.04
CA PRO A 358 -16.54 5.16 11.46
C PRO A 358 -15.08 5.30 11.89
N ILE A 359 -14.80 6.34 12.70
CA ILE A 359 -13.46 6.60 13.24
C ILE A 359 -13.20 5.74 14.49
N TYR A 360 -14.20 5.61 15.36
CA TYR A 360 -14.17 4.74 16.53
C TYR A 360 -15.59 4.32 16.94
N ASP A 361 -15.69 3.17 17.62
CA ASP A 361 -16.96 2.69 18.15
C ASP A 361 -17.49 3.61 19.27
N ILE A 362 -18.79 3.91 19.24
CA ILE A 362 -19.46 4.75 20.23
C ILE A 362 -20.89 4.24 20.48
N ASP A 363 -21.38 4.40 21.71
CA ASP A 363 -22.76 4.03 22.12
C ASP A 363 -23.38 5.22 22.83
N PHE A 364 -24.39 5.86 22.23
CA PHE A 364 -25.03 7.06 22.80
C PHE A 364 -25.98 6.75 23.97
N THR A 365 -26.22 5.48 24.28
CA THR A 365 -27.04 5.09 25.44
C THR A 365 -26.25 5.12 26.75
N GLY A 366 -24.91 5.02 26.68
CA GLY A 366 -24.03 4.89 27.85
C GLY A 366 -24.19 3.58 28.62
N GLN A 367 -24.88 2.58 28.06
CA GLN A 367 -25.10 1.28 28.71
C GLN A 367 -23.93 0.31 28.47
N LYS A 368 -23.22 0.46 27.34
CA LYS A 368 -22.07 -0.40 27.02
C LYS A 368 -20.87 -0.07 27.94
N PRO A 369 -20.29 -1.05 28.64
CA PRO A 369 -19.12 -0.81 29.48
C PRO A 369 -17.89 -0.43 28.63
N LEU A 370 -17.00 0.40 29.17
CA LEU A 370 -15.81 0.89 28.47
C LEU A 370 -14.88 -0.26 27.98
N THR A 371 -14.86 -1.39 28.70
CA THR A 371 -14.10 -2.60 28.33
C THR A 371 -14.69 -3.37 27.15
N GLY A 372 -15.94 -3.08 26.75
CA GLY A 372 -16.62 -3.74 25.63
C GLY A 372 -16.36 -3.11 24.26
N PHE A 373 -15.60 -2.01 24.20
CA PHE A 373 -15.20 -1.38 22.94
C PHE A 373 -13.89 -1.97 22.42
N ASN A 374 -13.72 -1.96 21.09
CA ASN A 374 -12.48 -2.43 20.48
C ASN A 374 -11.28 -1.57 20.92
N PRO A 375 -10.09 -2.19 21.11
CA PRO A 375 -8.89 -1.46 21.48
C PRO A 375 -8.48 -0.50 20.38
N LEU A 376 -8.05 0.71 20.76
CA LEU A 376 -7.62 1.76 19.85
C LEU A 376 -6.08 1.94 19.91
N PRO A 377 -5.45 2.49 18.86
CA PRO A 377 -4.01 2.76 18.84
C PRO A 377 -3.57 3.64 20.01
N LYS A 378 -2.38 3.37 20.56
CA LYS A 378 -1.80 4.22 21.60
C LYS A 378 -1.42 5.59 21.03
N PRO A 379 -1.68 6.69 21.74
CA PRO A 379 -1.39 8.04 21.26
C PRO A 379 0.11 8.32 21.31
N THR A 380 0.62 8.95 20.26
CA THR A 380 2.03 9.38 20.14
C THR A 380 2.22 10.88 20.36
N ASN A 381 1.14 11.67 20.41
CA ASN A 381 1.15 13.14 20.44
C ASN A 381 0.52 13.73 21.72
N ASN A 382 0.47 13.00 22.83
CA ASN A 382 -0.05 13.53 24.11
C ASN A 382 0.89 14.54 24.79
N VAL A 383 2.06 14.79 24.21
CA VAL A 383 3.04 15.77 24.66
C VAL A 383 3.29 16.81 23.56
N PRO A 384 3.49 18.09 23.90
CA PRO A 384 3.76 19.12 22.91
C PRO A 384 4.96 18.79 22.03
N TYR A 385 4.77 18.91 20.72
CA TYR A 385 5.85 18.77 19.76
C TYR A 385 6.85 19.93 19.93
N LYS A 386 8.14 19.60 20.09
CA LYS A 386 9.22 20.58 20.35
C LYS A 386 10.14 20.83 19.13
N GLY A 387 9.90 20.16 18.02
CA GLY A 387 10.73 20.30 16.81
C GLY A 387 10.25 21.42 15.89
N GLN A 388 11.01 21.66 14.83
CA GLN A 388 10.60 22.54 13.73
C GLN A 388 9.62 21.80 12.81
N VAL A 389 8.66 22.54 12.28
CA VAL A 389 7.68 22.04 11.31
C VAL A 389 7.82 22.89 10.05
N TRP A 390 7.75 22.24 8.89
CA TRP A 390 7.78 22.87 7.57
C TRP A 390 6.51 22.53 6.81
N CYS A 391 6.11 23.39 5.89
CA CYS A 391 5.02 23.13 4.97
C CYS A 391 5.57 22.86 3.58
N VAL A 392 5.42 21.64 3.08
CA VAL A 392 6.05 21.20 1.83
C VAL A 392 5.01 20.68 0.84
N PRO A 393 5.28 20.76 -0.48
CA PRO A 393 4.43 20.19 -1.51
C PRO A 393 4.17 18.70 -1.28
N VAL A 394 2.99 18.22 -1.65
CA VAL A 394 2.68 16.79 -1.70
C VAL A 394 3.47 16.15 -2.84
N GLU A 395 4.02 14.95 -2.59
CA GLU A 395 4.73 14.20 -3.63
C GLU A 395 3.82 13.92 -4.83
N GLY A 396 4.29 14.26 -6.04
CA GLY A 396 3.52 14.08 -7.28
C GLY A 396 2.45 15.15 -7.55
N ALA A 397 2.46 16.28 -6.83
CA ALA A 397 1.60 17.43 -7.14
C ALA A 397 1.78 17.90 -8.60
N ASN A 398 0.69 18.32 -9.24
CA ASN A 398 0.70 18.81 -10.61
C ASN A 398 1.55 20.10 -10.71
N GLU A 399 2.53 20.14 -11.62
CA GLU A 399 3.45 21.29 -11.74
C GLU A 399 2.74 22.60 -12.07
N ALA A 400 1.63 22.60 -12.83
CA ALA A 400 0.90 23.82 -13.15
C ALA A 400 0.12 24.37 -11.95
N GLU A 401 -0.48 23.48 -11.15
CA GLU A 401 -1.16 23.87 -9.91
C GLU A 401 -0.15 24.35 -8.86
N LEU A 402 1.04 23.74 -8.85
CA LEU A 402 2.13 24.09 -7.97
C LEU A 402 2.80 25.42 -8.34
N ASP A 403 2.89 25.75 -9.64
CA ASP A 403 3.34 27.06 -10.12
C ASP A 403 2.38 28.18 -9.68
N GLU A 404 1.07 27.94 -9.73
CA GLU A 404 0.08 28.90 -9.21
C GLU A 404 0.22 29.07 -7.70
N ALA A 405 0.40 27.97 -6.94
CA ALA A 405 0.65 28.04 -5.50
C ALA A 405 1.94 28.81 -5.16
N LEU A 406 3.01 28.62 -5.95
CA LEU A 406 4.26 29.37 -5.86
C LEU A 406 4.03 30.86 -6.12
N ARG A 407 3.31 31.22 -7.18
CA ARG A 407 2.97 32.62 -7.49
C ARG A 407 2.16 33.27 -6.39
N ILE A 408 1.18 32.58 -5.83
CA ILE A 408 0.37 33.07 -4.70
C ILE A 408 1.26 33.30 -3.46
N ALA A 409 2.13 32.34 -3.13
CA ALA A 409 3.04 32.44 -1.99
C ALA A 409 4.01 33.63 -2.13
N CYS A 410 4.57 33.84 -3.32
CA CYS A 410 5.49 34.96 -3.60
C CYS A 410 4.79 36.31 -3.78
N GLY A 411 3.54 36.34 -4.25
CA GLY A 411 2.82 37.57 -4.57
C GLY A 411 2.32 38.36 -3.36
N ARG A 412 2.19 37.73 -2.18
CA ARG A 412 1.64 38.37 -0.97
C ARG A 412 2.63 39.27 -0.23
N SER A 413 3.95 39.03 -0.38
CA SER A 413 5.00 39.84 0.24
C SER A 413 6.31 39.75 -0.56
N ASN A 414 6.99 40.89 -0.75
CA ASN A 414 8.28 40.96 -1.46
C ASN A 414 9.42 40.19 -0.76
N THR A 415 9.25 39.78 0.51
CA THR A 415 10.28 39.08 1.29
C THR A 415 10.13 37.55 1.27
N THR A 416 8.94 37.01 0.97
CA THR A 416 8.66 35.56 1.07
C THR A 416 9.58 34.72 0.18
N CYS A 417 9.86 35.22 -1.03
CA CYS A 417 10.63 34.51 -2.06
C CYS A 417 11.95 35.21 -2.39
N ALA A 418 12.43 36.13 -1.55
CA ALA A 418 13.66 36.88 -1.80
C ALA A 418 14.90 35.98 -1.95
N ALA A 419 14.92 34.82 -1.28
CA ALA A 419 16.01 33.85 -1.38
C ALA A 419 15.97 32.98 -2.66
N LEU A 420 14.89 33.08 -3.46
CA LEU A 420 14.73 32.38 -4.74
C LEU A 420 15.24 33.20 -5.94
N ALA A 421 15.81 34.39 -5.72
CA ALA A 421 16.35 35.19 -6.82
C ALA A 421 17.70 34.60 -7.31
N PRO A 422 18.05 34.74 -8.61
CA PRO A 422 19.34 34.28 -9.14
C PRO A 422 20.53 34.76 -8.29
N GLY A 423 21.42 33.82 -7.91
CA GLY A 423 22.59 34.10 -7.06
C GLY A 423 22.32 34.15 -5.54
N ARG A 424 21.11 33.81 -5.09
CA ARG A 424 20.76 33.69 -3.67
C ARG A 424 20.81 32.24 -3.18
N GLU A 425 20.83 32.10 -1.85
CA GLU A 425 21.06 30.83 -1.13
C GLU A 425 20.05 29.70 -1.41
N CYS A 426 18.84 30.00 -1.90
CA CYS A 426 17.81 29.00 -2.22
C CYS A 426 17.41 29.01 -3.70
N TYR A 427 18.24 29.58 -4.57
CA TYR A 427 17.98 29.62 -6.02
C TYR A 427 18.10 28.23 -6.67
N GLU A 428 19.08 27.42 -6.23
CA GLU A 428 19.36 26.10 -6.82
C GLU A 428 18.85 24.95 -5.92
N PRO A 429 18.35 23.84 -6.49
CA PRO A 429 18.18 23.60 -7.92
C PRO A 429 16.96 24.36 -8.50
N VAL A 430 17.07 24.85 -9.73
CA VAL A 430 15.95 25.52 -10.43
C VAL A 430 14.88 24.50 -10.84
N SER A 431 13.86 24.31 -10.01
CA SER A 431 12.64 23.58 -10.36
C SER A 431 11.41 24.15 -9.68
N ILE A 432 10.25 24.02 -10.32
CA ILE A 432 8.95 24.49 -9.78
C ILE A 432 8.70 23.84 -8.42
N SER A 433 8.95 22.53 -8.29
CA SER A 433 8.77 21.81 -7.03
C SER A 433 9.69 22.33 -5.91
N TRP A 434 10.95 22.64 -6.23
CA TRP A 434 11.91 23.16 -5.25
C TRP A 434 11.57 24.58 -4.80
N HIS A 435 11.32 25.46 -5.76
CA HIS A 435 10.94 26.84 -5.48
C HIS A 435 9.60 26.92 -4.77
N ALA A 436 8.62 26.10 -5.17
CA ALA A 436 7.36 25.98 -4.46
C ALA A 436 7.55 25.45 -3.04
N SER A 437 8.42 24.46 -2.82
CA SER A 437 8.72 23.95 -1.48
C SER A 437 9.26 25.03 -0.55
N TYR A 438 10.23 25.82 -1.01
CA TYR A 438 10.71 26.96 -0.25
C TYR A 438 9.64 28.04 -0.05
N ALA A 439 8.95 28.45 -1.11
CA ALA A 439 7.98 29.54 -1.08
C ALA A 439 6.77 29.22 -0.20
N ILE A 440 6.20 28.02 -0.34
CA ILE A 440 5.07 27.51 0.46
C ILE A 440 5.49 27.40 1.93
N SER A 441 6.67 26.87 2.21
CA SER A 441 7.17 26.71 3.59
C SER A 441 7.45 28.07 4.25
N SER A 442 8.11 28.98 3.53
CA SER A 442 8.39 30.35 3.98
C SER A 442 7.10 31.15 4.20
N TYR A 443 6.17 31.07 3.25
CA TYR A 443 4.85 31.70 3.36
C TYR A 443 4.07 31.17 4.57
N TRP A 444 3.98 29.85 4.70
CA TRP A 444 3.28 29.24 5.82
C TRP A 444 3.95 29.60 7.16
N ALA A 445 5.27 29.55 7.25
CA ALA A 445 5.99 29.94 8.46
C ALA A 445 5.72 31.40 8.86
N GLN A 446 5.64 32.31 7.90
CA GLN A 446 5.35 33.73 8.14
C GLN A 446 3.89 33.99 8.55
N PHE A 447 2.94 33.27 7.95
CA PHE A 447 1.51 33.59 8.05
C PHE A 447 0.66 32.55 8.81
N ARG A 448 1.23 31.47 9.33
CA ARG A 448 0.49 30.41 10.07
C ARG A 448 -0.30 30.93 11.28
N THR A 449 0.14 32.01 11.91
CA THR A 449 -0.58 32.67 13.02
C THR A 449 -1.82 33.45 12.56
N GLN A 450 -1.98 33.67 11.25
CA GLN A 450 -3.10 34.37 10.61
C GLN A 450 -4.06 33.39 9.90
N ASN A 451 -4.21 32.16 10.41
CA ASN A 451 -5.07 31.11 9.86
C ASN A 451 -4.69 30.61 8.44
N VAL A 452 -3.44 30.81 8.01
CA VAL A 452 -2.95 30.19 6.76
C VAL A 452 -2.71 28.70 6.95
N ARG A 453 -3.27 27.88 6.05
CA ARG A 453 -3.19 26.41 6.11
C ARG A 453 -1.94 25.90 5.41
N CYS A 454 -1.30 24.88 5.97
CA CYS A 454 -0.44 24.01 5.19
C CYS A 454 -1.29 23.00 4.41
N TYR A 455 -1.99 23.50 3.38
CA TYR A 455 -2.88 22.68 2.56
C TYR A 455 -2.80 23.08 1.09
N PHE A 456 -2.87 24.38 0.77
CA PHE A 456 -2.76 24.90 -0.60
C PHE A 456 -3.63 24.12 -1.59
N ASN A 457 -4.93 23.99 -1.32
CA ASN A 457 -5.87 23.17 -2.11
C ASN A 457 -5.49 21.68 -2.24
N GLY A 458 -4.78 21.12 -1.26
CA GLY A 458 -4.32 19.74 -1.26
C GLY A 458 -2.93 19.55 -1.86
N LEU A 459 -2.27 20.64 -2.25
CA LEU A 459 -0.92 20.63 -2.83
C LEU A 459 0.19 20.60 -1.79
N ALA A 460 -0.09 20.82 -0.50
CA ALA A 460 0.94 20.85 0.54
C ALA A 460 0.52 20.12 1.82
N HIS A 461 1.51 19.65 2.59
CA HIS A 461 1.35 19.00 3.89
C HIS A 461 2.49 19.37 4.85
N GLU A 462 2.25 19.24 6.16
CA GLU A 462 3.26 19.50 7.17
C GLU A 462 4.26 18.35 7.28
N THR A 463 5.53 18.70 7.52
CA THR A 463 6.60 17.73 7.77
C THR A 463 7.50 18.20 8.91
N THR A 464 8.07 17.23 9.62
CA THR A 464 9.10 17.45 10.66
C THR A 464 10.52 17.29 10.11
N THR A 465 10.64 17.04 8.81
CA THR A 465 11.92 16.91 8.13
C THR A 465 12.27 18.24 7.48
N ASN A 466 13.45 18.78 7.79
CA ASN A 466 13.93 20.02 7.17
C ASN A 466 14.06 19.83 5.65
N PRO A 467 13.31 20.56 4.81
CA PRO A 467 13.41 20.44 3.35
C PRO A 467 14.80 20.82 2.85
N GLY A 468 15.51 21.75 3.50
CA GLY A 468 16.88 22.12 3.15
C GLY A 468 17.92 21.02 3.44
N GLU A 469 17.71 20.20 4.47
CA GLU A 469 18.55 19.00 4.70
C GLU A 469 18.10 17.81 3.83
N ALA A 470 16.84 17.78 3.41
CA ALA A 470 16.33 16.79 2.45
C ALA A 470 16.95 16.95 1.05
N ALA A 471 17.46 18.15 0.69
CA ALA A 471 18.27 18.36 -0.51
C ALA A 471 19.63 17.65 -0.46
N LEU A 472 20.23 17.63 0.73
CA LEU A 472 21.51 16.96 1.02
C LEU A 472 21.32 15.47 1.39
N ARG A 473 20.09 15.06 1.72
CA ARG A 473 19.66 13.70 2.03
C ARG A 473 18.46 13.27 1.18
N SER A 474 18.51 13.42 -0.15
CA SER A 474 17.44 12.85 -0.97
C SER A 474 17.51 11.32 -0.87
N ASN A 475 16.73 10.74 0.04
CA ASN A 475 16.48 9.29 0.10
C ASN A 475 15.71 8.78 -1.13
N GLU A 476 15.35 9.67 -2.07
CA GLU A 476 14.81 9.26 -3.35
C GLU A 476 15.95 8.91 -4.31
N TRP A 477 16.18 7.61 -4.49
CA TRP A 477 17.03 7.10 -5.56
C TRP A 477 16.49 7.57 -6.92
N LYS A 478 17.33 8.26 -7.70
CA LYS A 478 17.03 8.70 -9.08
C LYS A 478 17.62 7.74 -10.10
N ALA A 479 18.80 7.20 -9.79
CA ALA A 479 19.48 6.18 -10.56
C ALA A 479 19.75 4.93 -9.72
N VAL A 480 19.85 3.78 -10.36
CA VAL A 480 20.16 2.50 -9.68
C VAL A 480 21.47 2.58 -8.87
N PRO A 481 22.55 3.22 -9.34
CA PRO A 481 23.77 3.38 -8.54
C PRO A 481 23.60 4.16 -7.22
N ASP A 482 22.52 4.93 -7.04
CA ASP A 482 22.29 5.67 -5.78
C ASP A 482 22.07 4.73 -4.59
N ILE A 483 21.63 3.49 -4.84
CA ILE A 483 21.37 2.52 -3.78
C ILE A 483 22.62 2.19 -2.97
N TRP A 484 23.79 2.16 -3.61
CA TRP A 484 25.04 1.73 -2.98
C TRP A 484 25.51 2.71 -1.91
N ARG A 485 25.36 4.02 -2.16
CA ARG A 485 25.69 5.06 -1.18
C ARG A 485 24.83 4.87 0.07
N THR A 486 23.51 4.78 -0.10
CA THR A 486 22.59 4.61 1.04
C THR A 486 22.80 3.29 1.78
N SER A 487 23.12 2.21 1.07
CA SER A 487 23.45 0.92 1.69
C SER A 487 24.77 0.94 2.43
N ALA A 488 25.80 1.62 1.91
CA ALA A 488 27.09 1.79 2.57
C ALA A 488 26.99 2.68 3.82
N GLU A 489 26.20 3.76 3.76
CA GLU A 489 25.91 4.60 4.92
C GLU A 489 25.20 3.82 6.03
N LYS A 490 24.26 2.93 5.67
CA LYS A 490 23.44 2.18 6.63
C LYS A 490 24.08 0.90 7.15
N TYR A 491 24.86 0.20 6.33
CA TYR A 491 25.38 -1.15 6.62
C TYR A 491 26.89 -1.28 6.39
N GLY A 492 27.64 -0.17 6.34
CA GLY A 492 29.03 -0.10 5.86
C GLY A 492 29.97 -1.23 6.31
N ASP A 493 29.95 -1.60 7.59
CA ASP A 493 30.85 -2.62 8.16
C ASP A 493 30.36 -4.07 8.00
N LYS A 494 29.12 -4.27 7.54
CA LYS A 494 28.57 -5.62 7.28
C LYS A 494 29.15 -6.18 5.98
N VAL A 495 29.30 -7.49 5.92
CA VAL A 495 29.66 -8.20 4.69
C VAL A 495 28.51 -8.06 3.69
N ALA A 496 28.80 -7.54 2.51
CA ALA A 496 27.85 -7.44 1.41
C ALA A 496 27.88 -8.71 0.57
N LEU A 497 29.06 -9.15 0.13
CA LEU A 497 29.19 -10.31 -0.74
C LEU A 497 30.43 -11.16 -0.47
N ILE A 498 30.33 -12.44 -0.86
CA ILE A 498 31.39 -13.46 -0.84
C ILE A 498 31.42 -14.17 -2.20
N ASP A 499 32.56 -14.13 -2.87
CA ASP A 499 32.85 -14.81 -4.14
C ASP A 499 34.04 -15.77 -3.97
N PRO A 500 33.79 -17.03 -3.58
CA PRO A 500 34.85 -17.93 -3.13
C PRO A 500 35.50 -18.76 -4.26
N TYR A 501 34.92 -18.77 -5.46
CA TYR A 501 35.33 -19.69 -6.54
C TYR A 501 36.11 -19.03 -7.67
N HIS A 502 36.14 -17.69 -7.73
CA HIS A 502 37.03 -16.96 -8.61
C HIS A 502 38.39 -16.73 -7.95
N ASP A 503 39.42 -16.49 -8.78
CA ASP A 503 40.79 -16.26 -8.32
C ASP A 503 41.24 -14.82 -8.61
N PRO A 504 41.64 -14.03 -7.58
CA PRO A 504 41.58 -14.36 -6.15
C PRO A 504 40.14 -14.37 -5.61
N PRO A 505 39.85 -15.18 -4.57
CA PRO A 505 38.55 -15.16 -3.91
C PRO A 505 38.33 -13.82 -3.22
N LEU A 506 37.09 -13.32 -3.26
CA LEU A 506 36.76 -11.98 -2.76
C LEU A 506 35.70 -12.02 -1.66
N LYS A 507 35.87 -11.14 -0.67
CA LYS A 507 34.90 -10.87 0.39
C LYS A 507 34.89 -9.36 0.63
N LEU A 508 33.75 -8.73 0.38
CA LEU A 508 33.60 -7.28 0.46
C LEU A 508 32.53 -6.88 1.47
N THR A 509 32.83 -5.89 2.28
CA THR A 509 31.83 -5.16 3.08
C THR A 509 31.04 -4.19 2.20
N TYR A 510 29.90 -3.69 2.69
CA TYR A 510 29.10 -2.69 1.96
C TYR A 510 29.91 -1.43 1.61
N LYS A 511 30.73 -0.95 2.54
CA LYS A 511 31.61 0.19 2.31
C LYS A 511 32.68 -0.10 1.25
N GLN A 512 33.28 -1.29 1.28
CA GLN A 512 34.26 -1.70 0.27
C GLN A 512 33.62 -1.89 -1.11
N LEU A 513 32.40 -2.45 -1.16
CA LEU A 513 31.67 -2.64 -2.41
C LEU A 513 31.34 -1.30 -3.08
N GLU A 514 30.83 -0.32 -2.32
CA GLU A 514 30.60 1.03 -2.83
C GLU A 514 31.90 1.65 -3.36
N GLN A 515 33.01 1.50 -2.63
CA GLN A 515 34.32 2.00 -3.08
C GLN A 515 34.79 1.34 -4.37
N GLU A 516 34.67 0.02 -4.51
CA GLU A 516 35.01 -0.71 -5.74
C GLU A 516 34.16 -0.22 -6.93
N ILE A 517 32.85 0.03 -6.72
CA ILE A 517 31.95 0.58 -7.76
C ILE A 517 32.37 2.00 -8.17
N LEU A 518 32.68 2.86 -7.20
CA LEU A 518 33.10 4.24 -7.46
C LEU A 518 34.47 4.31 -8.15
N ASP A 519 35.43 3.48 -7.72
CA ASP A 519 36.74 3.37 -8.33
C ASP A 519 36.60 2.87 -9.78
N PHE A 520 35.81 1.82 -10.01
CA PHE A 520 35.60 1.31 -11.36
C PHE A 520 34.93 2.37 -12.26
N ALA A 521 33.91 3.08 -11.77
CA ALA A 521 33.22 4.13 -12.51
C ALA A 521 34.16 5.30 -12.89
N GLU A 522 34.99 5.76 -11.97
CA GLU A 522 35.97 6.81 -12.25
C GLU A 522 37.07 6.33 -13.20
N GLY A 523 37.49 5.07 -13.08
CA GLY A 523 38.40 4.43 -14.03
C GLY A 523 37.85 4.42 -15.45
N LEU A 524 36.57 4.06 -15.61
CA LEU A 524 35.88 4.12 -16.90
C LEU A 524 35.86 5.53 -17.49
N ARG A 525 35.67 6.56 -16.66
CA ARG A 525 35.75 7.97 -17.09
C ARG A 525 37.16 8.34 -17.56
N VAL A 526 38.21 7.87 -16.88
CA VAL A 526 39.62 8.08 -17.29
C VAL A 526 39.89 7.49 -18.67
N VAL A 527 39.45 6.25 -18.92
CA VAL A 527 39.65 5.60 -20.23
C VAL A 527 38.69 6.10 -21.32
N GLY A 528 37.85 7.09 -21.01
CA GLY A 528 37.08 7.87 -21.98
C GLY A 528 35.63 7.44 -22.18
N VAL A 529 35.04 6.66 -21.26
CA VAL A 529 33.59 6.38 -21.28
C VAL A 529 32.80 7.64 -20.92
N LYS A 530 31.82 7.98 -21.75
CA LYS A 530 30.93 9.14 -21.58
C LYS A 530 29.50 8.70 -21.26
N SER A 531 28.70 9.63 -20.75
CA SER A 531 27.25 9.43 -20.58
C SER A 531 26.60 9.09 -21.92
N ASP A 532 25.55 8.25 -21.89
CA ASP A 532 24.78 7.75 -23.04
C ASP A 532 25.55 6.83 -24.01
N GLU A 533 26.85 6.61 -23.77
CA GLU A 533 27.62 5.60 -24.49
C GLU A 533 27.20 4.19 -24.06
N LYS A 534 27.33 3.20 -24.95
CA LYS A 534 26.95 1.81 -24.69
C LYS A 534 28.19 0.98 -24.42
N VAL A 535 28.24 0.29 -23.29
CA VAL A 535 29.33 -0.64 -22.93
C VAL A 535 28.79 -2.05 -22.99
N ALA A 536 29.45 -2.93 -23.76
CA ALA A 536 29.09 -4.35 -23.82
C ALA A 536 29.75 -5.11 -22.67
N LEU A 537 28.95 -5.73 -21.80
CA LEU A 537 29.40 -6.57 -20.69
C LEU A 537 29.03 -8.03 -20.96
N PHE A 538 30.00 -8.81 -21.43
CA PHE A 538 29.86 -10.22 -21.79
C PHE A 538 30.60 -11.11 -20.78
N ALA A 539 29.92 -11.48 -19.70
CA ALA A 539 30.50 -12.25 -18.61
C ALA A 539 29.41 -12.99 -17.81
N ASP A 540 29.81 -14.05 -17.12
CA ASP A 540 28.95 -14.80 -16.21
C ASP A 540 28.96 -14.19 -14.79
N ASN A 541 28.14 -14.75 -13.89
CA ASN A 541 27.88 -14.20 -12.57
C ASN A 541 29.14 -14.17 -11.67
N SER A 542 29.50 -12.99 -11.16
CA SER A 542 30.62 -12.79 -10.23
C SER A 542 30.53 -11.43 -9.54
N CYS A 543 31.32 -11.23 -8.48
CA CYS A 543 31.40 -9.91 -7.83
C CYS A 543 31.93 -8.81 -8.76
N ARG A 544 32.91 -9.10 -9.62
CA ARG A 544 33.45 -8.14 -10.59
C ARG A 544 32.46 -7.81 -11.70
N TRP A 545 31.55 -8.75 -12.02
CA TRP A 545 30.42 -8.48 -12.91
C TRP A 545 29.51 -7.40 -12.31
N LEU A 546 29.11 -7.56 -11.05
CA LEU A 546 28.26 -6.60 -10.33
C LEU A 546 28.91 -5.22 -10.24
N VAL A 547 30.21 -5.17 -9.87
CA VAL A 547 30.94 -3.90 -9.81
C VAL A 547 31.00 -3.21 -11.17
N SER A 548 31.27 -3.97 -12.23
CA SER A 548 31.36 -3.41 -13.58
C SER A 548 30.01 -2.91 -14.09
N ASP A 549 28.95 -3.67 -13.82
CA ASP A 549 27.57 -3.31 -14.13
C ASP A 549 27.17 -1.97 -13.50
N GLN A 550 27.39 -1.84 -12.19
CA GLN A 550 27.06 -0.63 -11.45
C GLN A 550 27.98 0.54 -11.78
N GLY A 551 29.26 0.26 -12.02
CA GLY A 551 30.25 1.25 -12.44
C GLY A 551 29.89 1.85 -13.80
N ILE A 552 29.47 1.03 -14.77
CA ILE A 552 29.00 1.49 -16.09
C ILE A 552 27.79 2.42 -15.89
N MET A 553 26.77 1.99 -15.15
CA MET A 553 25.59 2.82 -14.89
C MET A 553 25.94 4.12 -14.15
N ALA A 554 26.88 4.10 -13.21
CA ALA A 554 27.31 5.27 -12.45
C ALA A 554 28.05 6.32 -13.31
N THR A 555 28.53 5.94 -14.49
CA THR A 555 29.04 6.90 -15.48
C THR A 555 27.95 7.58 -16.31
N GLY A 556 26.69 7.12 -16.22
CA GLY A 556 25.60 7.49 -17.13
C GLY A 556 25.64 6.72 -18.46
N ALA A 557 26.52 5.72 -18.59
CA ALA A 557 26.58 4.84 -19.75
C ALA A 557 25.53 3.73 -19.66
N VAL A 558 25.12 3.22 -20.82
CA VAL A 558 24.12 2.17 -20.96
C VAL A 558 24.81 0.81 -20.96
N ASN A 559 24.45 -0.05 -20.01
CA ASN A 559 25.03 -1.40 -19.94
C ASN A 559 24.31 -2.36 -20.91
N VAL A 560 25.04 -2.95 -21.85
CA VAL A 560 24.56 -3.96 -22.80
C VAL A 560 25.06 -5.33 -22.39
N VAL A 561 24.17 -6.17 -21.84
CA VAL A 561 24.60 -7.38 -21.11
C VAL A 561 24.30 -8.67 -21.86
N ARG A 562 25.22 -9.63 -21.78
CA ARG A 562 24.99 -11.04 -22.16
C ARG A 562 25.95 -11.99 -21.43
N GLY A 563 25.62 -13.27 -21.36
CA GLY A 563 26.50 -14.29 -20.76
C GLY A 563 27.65 -14.70 -21.67
N SER A 564 28.76 -15.13 -21.07
CA SER A 564 29.94 -15.61 -21.81
C SER A 564 29.71 -16.96 -22.49
N ARG A 565 28.62 -17.68 -22.17
CA ARG A 565 28.25 -18.96 -22.81
C ARG A 565 27.43 -18.85 -24.09
N SER A 566 26.96 -17.67 -24.47
CA SER A 566 26.26 -17.46 -25.74
C SER A 566 27.19 -17.75 -26.94
N SER A 567 26.58 -18.11 -28.08
CA SER A 567 27.34 -18.37 -29.30
C SER A 567 28.06 -17.11 -29.79
N VAL A 568 29.18 -17.29 -30.51
CA VAL A 568 29.98 -16.17 -31.02
C VAL A 568 29.16 -15.30 -31.97
N GLU A 569 28.30 -15.91 -32.78
CA GLU A 569 27.40 -15.24 -33.71
C GLU A 569 26.35 -14.41 -32.99
N GLU A 570 25.74 -14.94 -31.93
CA GLU A 570 24.76 -14.21 -31.12
C GLU A 570 25.41 -12.98 -30.46
N LEU A 571 26.59 -13.16 -29.86
CA LEU A 571 27.33 -12.09 -29.20
C LEU A 571 27.76 -11.00 -30.21
N LEU A 572 28.24 -11.39 -31.39
CA LEU A 572 28.59 -10.46 -32.45
C LEU A 572 27.34 -9.72 -32.96
N GLN A 573 26.21 -10.42 -33.11
CA GLN A 573 24.94 -9.81 -33.53
C GLN A 573 24.45 -8.81 -32.49
N ILE A 574 24.52 -9.13 -31.20
CA ILE A 574 24.18 -8.22 -30.10
C ILE A 574 25.06 -6.99 -30.14
N TYR A 575 26.39 -7.19 -30.20
CA TYR A 575 27.37 -6.12 -30.27
C TYR A 575 27.03 -5.18 -31.44
N ARG A 576 26.98 -5.70 -32.67
CA ARG A 576 26.63 -4.94 -33.89
C ARG A 576 25.24 -4.30 -33.85
N HIS A 577 24.26 -4.96 -33.26
CA HIS A 577 22.91 -4.39 -33.17
C HIS A 577 22.93 -3.15 -32.27
N SER A 578 23.69 -3.19 -31.18
CA SER A 578 23.83 -2.06 -30.26
C SER A 578 24.54 -0.82 -30.87
N GLU A 579 25.25 -0.91 -32.02
CA GLU A 579 26.06 0.24 -32.51
C GLU A 579 25.18 1.43 -32.86
N ARG A 580 25.66 2.66 -32.64
CA ARG A 580 24.93 3.86 -33.06
C ARG A 580 25.04 4.00 -34.58
N LYS A 581 23.91 4.05 -35.28
CA LYS A 581 23.83 4.61 -36.63
C LYS A 581 22.65 5.57 -36.65
N GLU A 582 22.87 6.77 -36.12
CA GLU A 582 22.02 7.92 -36.45
C GLU A 582 22.50 8.45 -37.78
N VAL A 583 21.80 8.09 -38.84
CA VAL A 583 21.64 9.01 -39.97
C VAL A 583 20.15 9.30 -39.96
N SER A 584 19.78 10.45 -39.39
CA SER A 584 18.44 10.98 -39.52
C SER A 584 18.14 11.18 -41.00
N ASP A 585 17.00 10.67 -41.45
CA ASP A 585 16.40 10.92 -42.76
C ASP A 585 16.07 12.42 -42.95
N LEU A 586 17.09 13.24 -43.19
CA LEU A 586 16.95 14.57 -43.78
C LEU A 586 18.01 14.69 -44.87
N GLY A 587 17.55 14.70 -46.12
CA GLY A 587 18.41 14.53 -47.29
C GLY A 587 19.50 15.59 -47.41
N VAL A 588 20.76 15.16 -47.36
CA VAL A 588 21.89 15.80 -48.07
C VAL A 588 22.86 14.71 -48.49
N VAL A 589 22.94 14.46 -49.81
CA VAL A 589 23.81 13.47 -50.45
C VAL A 589 25.28 13.91 -50.54
N LEU A 590 25.66 15.08 -50.03
CA LEU A 590 26.99 15.68 -50.27
C LEU A 590 28.03 15.64 -49.13
N VAL A 591 27.80 14.91 -48.03
CA VAL A 591 28.80 14.78 -46.94
C VAL A 591 29.15 13.31 -46.64
N LYS A 592 29.30 12.49 -47.67
CA LYS A 592 29.79 11.10 -47.50
C LYS A 592 31.30 10.92 -47.66
N HIS A 593 32.03 11.93 -48.16
CA HIS A 593 33.46 11.81 -48.46
C HIS A 593 34.41 12.58 -47.53
N LEU A 594 33.92 13.53 -46.72
CA LEU A 594 34.77 14.41 -45.89
C LEU A 594 34.61 14.23 -44.36
N LEU A 595 33.64 13.45 -43.89
CA LEU A 595 33.58 13.03 -42.50
C LEU A 595 34.04 11.58 -42.42
N LYS A 596 35.33 11.39 -42.09
CA LYS A 596 35.82 10.10 -41.56
C LYS A 596 34.87 9.68 -40.44
N PHE A 597 34.09 8.65 -40.73
CA PHE A 597 33.04 8.07 -39.90
C PHE A 597 33.43 8.02 -38.42
N SER A 598 32.83 8.88 -37.59
CA SER A 598 32.77 8.69 -36.14
C SER A 598 31.74 7.60 -35.80
N SER A 599 31.91 6.42 -36.37
CA SER A 599 31.18 5.21 -36.03
C SER A 599 31.80 4.65 -34.75
N ILE A 600 31.36 5.13 -33.59
CA ILE A 600 32.02 4.83 -32.31
C ILE A 600 31.25 3.74 -31.56
N PHE A 601 31.93 2.64 -31.29
CA PHE A 601 31.71 1.87 -30.07
C PHE A 601 32.90 1.96 -29.12
N VAL A 602 32.59 1.70 -27.86
CA VAL A 602 33.06 2.45 -26.68
C VAL A 602 33.96 1.62 -25.77
N ALA A 603 33.60 0.36 -25.50
CA ALA A 603 34.33 -0.58 -24.66
C ALA A 603 33.68 -1.98 -24.73
N LEU A 604 34.48 -3.05 -24.75
CA LEU A 604 34.02 -4.43 -24.52
C LEU A 604 34.60 -4.92 -23.19
N VAL A 605 33.73 -5.30 -22.26
CA VAL A 605 34.10 -5.92 -20.99
C VAL A 605 33.80 -7.41 -21.08
N VAL A 606 34.80 -8.25 -20.85
CA VAL A 606 34.68 -9.71 -20.98
C VAL A 606 35.12 -10.42 -19.71
N ASP A 607 34.58 -11.63 -19.55
CA ASP A 607 34.80 -12.48 -18.37
C ASP A 607 36.29 -12.73 -18.09
N ASN A 608 37.01 -13.35 -19.03
CA ASN A 608 38.40 -13.77 -18.88
C ASN A 608 39.10 -13.91 -20.26
N PRO A 609 40.43 -14.11 -20.31
CA PRO A 609 41.18 -14.27 -21.54
C PRO A 609 40.74 -15.46 -22.41
N GLU A 610 40.36 -16.57 -21.79
CA GLU A 610 39.93 -17.79 -22.50
C GLU A 610 38.68 -17.53 -23.34
N PHE A 611 37.67 -16.89 -22.73
CA PHE A 611 36.46 -16.47 -23.41
C PHE A 611 36.76 -15.45 -24.51
N TYR A 612 37.64 -14.47 -24.26
CA TYR A 612 38.03 -13.51 -25.29
C TYR A 612 38.69 -14.19 -26.49
N ASN A 613 39.66 -15.09 -26.24
CA ASN A 613 40.37 -15.82 -27.29
C ASN A 613 39.38 -16.60 -28.18
N ARG A 614 38.28 -17.13 -27.62
CA ARG A 614 37.21 -17.80 -28.38
C ARG A 614 36.48 -16.87 -29.35
N ILE A 615 36.26 -15.61 -28.99
CA ILE A 615 35.51 -14.64 -29.82
C ILE A 615 36.41 -13.75 -30.68
N ALA A 616 37.70 -13.65 -30.34
CA ALA A 616 38.63 -12.65 -30.86
C ALA A 616 38.74 -12.64 -32.38
N GLU A 617 38.85 -13.81 -33.03
CA GLU A 617 38.98 -13.91 -34.49
C GLU A 617 37.77 -13.32 -35.21
N THR A 618 36.58 -13.66 -34.73
CA THR A 618 35.32 -13.20 -35.30
C THR A 618 35.12 -11.71 -35.00
N PHE A 619 35.38 -11.25 -33.77
CA PHE A 619 35.17 -9.86 -33.40
C PHE A 619 36.16 -8.90 -34.07
N THR A 620 37.44 -9.25 -34.12
CA THR A 620 38.47 -8.39 -34.75
C THR A 620 38.23 -8.20 -36.25
N SER A 621 37.68 -9.20 -36.93
CA SER A 621 37.38 -9.12 -38.37
C SER A 621 36.05 -8.42 -38.69
N LYS A 622 35.13 -8.32 -37.73
CA LYS A 622 33.72 -7.95 -37.98
C LYS A 622 33.20 -6.79 -37.12
N ALA A 623 33.94 -6.32 -36.14
CA ALA A 623 33.54 -5.25 -35.22
C ALA A 623 34.71 -4.28 -34.94
N SER A 624 34.38 -3.03 -34.61
CA SER A 624 35.37 -2.04 -34.17
C SER A 624 35.28 -1.85 -32.66
N LEU A 625 36.43 -1.93 -31.99
CA LEU A 625 36.56 -1.86 -30.52
C LEU A 625 37.48 -0.68 -30.15
N ARG A 626 37.09 0.17 -29.18
CA ARG A 626 37.97 1.25 -28.68
C ARG A 626 38.96 0.74 -27.64
N PHE A 627 38.52 -0.15 -26.76
CA PHE A 627 39.37 -0.88 -25.82
C PHE A 627 38.64 -2.10 -25.25
N LEU A 628 39.41 -3.02 -24.68
CA LEU A 628 38.97 -4.25 -24.01
C LEU A 628 39.21 -4.14 -22.50
N ILE A 629 38.28 -4.62 -21.68
CA ILE A 629 38.46 -4.80 -20.23
C ILE A 629 38.28 -6.28 -19.89
N LEU A 630 39.27 -6.88 -19.23
CA LEU A 630 39.20 -8.24 -18.68
C LEU A 630 38.76 -8.19 -17.21
N LEU A 631 37.65 -8.86 -16.86
CA LEU A 631 37.22 -8.95 -15.46
C LEU A 631 38.15 -9.82 -14.64
N TRP A 632 38.55 -10.97 -15.18
CA TRP A 632 39.40 -11.96 -14.54
C TRP A 632 40.61 -12.30 -15.40
N GLY A 633 41.64 -12.92 -14.79
CA GLY A 633 42.87 -13.35 -15.45
C GLY A 633 43.84 -12.22 -15.80
N GLU A 634 44.99 -12.62 -16.36
CA GLU A 634 46.05 -11.69 -16.76
C GLU A 634 46.03 -11.38 -18.26
N LYS A 635 46.53 -10.20 -18.63
CA LYS A 635 46.65 -9.78 -20.04
C LYS A 635 47.59 -10.68 -20.85
N SER A 636 48.59 -11.26 -20.18
CA SER A 636 49.60 -12.15 -20.77
C SER A 636 49.00 -13.39 -21.42
N SER A 637 47.83 -13.85 -20.95
CA SER A 637 47.12 -15.05 -21.43
C SER A 637 46.32 -14.85 -22.73
N LEU A 638 46.36 -13.65 -23.33
CA LEU A 638 45.71 -13.38 -24.61
C LEU A 638 46.55 -13.95 -25.76
N ALA A 639 45.93 -14.78 -26.61
CA ALA A 639 46.62 -15.52 -27.67
C ALA A 639 47.17 -14.62 -28.80
N ARG A 640 46.69 -13.38 -28.91
CA ARG A 640 47.15 -12.39 -29.90
C ARG A 640 47.57 -11.12 -29.16
N GLN A 641 48.86 -10.97 -28.89
CA GLN A 641 49.41 -9.78 -28.23
C GLN A 641 49.47 -8.56 -29.18
N GLU A 642 49.40 -8.76 -30.50
CA GLU A 642 49.37 -7.69 -31.52
C GLU A 642 47.98 -7.08 -31.75
N MET A 643 47.22 -6.85 -30.68
CA MET A 643 45.97 -6.10 -30.80
C MET A 643 46.26 -4.61 -30.91
N GLN A 644 45.82 -3.96 -32.00
CA GLN A 644 45.90 -2.50 -32.17
C GLN A 644 44.97 -1.70 -31.22
N ILE A 645 44.30 -2.38 -30.27
CA ILE A 645 43.35 -1.78 -29.33
C ILE A 645 43.90 -1.87 -27.89
N PRO A 646 43.75 -0.81 -27.05
CA PRO A 646 44.12 -0.87 -25.65
C PRO A 646 43.39 -1.99 -24.88
N VAL A 647 44.13 -2.69 -24.01
CA VAL A 647 43.60 -3.72 -23.12
C VAL A 647 43.86 -3.35 -21.67
N TYR A 648 42.80 -3.32 -20.88
CA TYR A 648 42.83 -3.07 -19.44
C TYR A 648 42.40 -4.33 -18.68
N SER A 649 43.03 -4.59 -17.54
CA SER A 649 42.51 -5.51 -16.53
C SER A 649 41.52 -4.76 -15.63
N TYR A 650 40.69 -5.50 -14.90
CA TYR A 650 39.85 -4.94 -13.84
C TYR A 650 40.66 -4.07 -12.87
N THR A 651 41.84 -4.55 -12.47
CA THR A 651 42.73 -3.85 -11.55
C THR A 651 43.25 -2.54 -12.14
N ASP A 652 43.56 -2.48 -13.44
CA ASP A 652 44.01 -1.24 -14.08
C ASP A 652 42.92 -0.17 -14.04
N ILE A 653 41.68 -0.52 -14.41
CA ILE A 653 40.54 0.40 -14.38
C ILE A 653 40.33 0.91 -12.95
N LYS A 654 40.36 0.00 -11.97
CA LYS A 654 40.21 0.37 -10.56
C LYS A 654 41.30 1.34 -10.09
N ASN A 655 42.57 1.05 -10.38
CA ASN A 655 43.70 1.89 -9.96
C ASN A 655 43.61 3.29 -10.59
N LEU A 656 43.28 3.37 -11.89
CA LEU A 656 43.05 4.66 -12.57
C LEU A 656 41.94 5.48 -11.89
N GLY A 657 40.87 4.81 -11.45
CA GLY A 657 39.80 5.45 -10.68
C GLY A 657 40.25 5.93 -9.30
N GLN A 658 41.01 5.11 -8.58
CA GLN A 658 41.55 5.47 -7.26
C GLN A 658 42.46 6.70 -7.34
N GLU A 659 43.38 6.71 -8.30
CA GLU A 659 44.28 7.85 -8.56
C GLU A 659 43.48 9.11 -8.88
N ARG A 660 42.48 9.01 -9.76
CA ARG A 660 41.59 10.14 -10.10
C ARG A 660 40.81 10.64 -8.89
N ARG A 661 40.33 9.75 -8.01
CA ARG A 661 39.60 10.15 -6.80
C ARG A 661 40.49 10.81 -5.76
N ALA A 662 41.76 10.39 -5.68
CA ALA A 662 42.76 10.93 -4.76
C ALA A 662 43.35 12.28 -5.19
N GLY A 663 43.28 12.64 -6.48
CA GLY A 663 43.70 13.94 -7.01
C GLY A 663 42.83 15.14 -6.56
N SER A 664 43.38 16.36 -6.61
CA SER A 664 42.81 17.59 -6.05
C SER A 664 41.43 18.02 -6.61
N ASN A 665 40.69 18.77 -5.78
CA ASN A 665 39.31 19.30 -5.92
C ASN A 665 39.01 20.15 -7.19
N GLU A 666 39.21 19.63 -8.40
CA GLU A 666 38.49 20.18 -9.55
C GLU A 666 37.00 19.88 -9.40
N THR A 667 36.14 20.88 -9.60
CA THR A 667 34.68 20.73 -9.64
C THR A 667 34.30 19.71 -10.71
N ARG A 668 33.99 18.48 -10.26
CA ARG A 668 33.63 17.34 -11.12
C ARG A 668 32.21 17.56 -11.66
N ASN A 669 32.10 18.22 -12.82
CA ASN A 669 30.81 18.50 -13.46
C ASN A 669 30.41 17.34 -14.38
N TYR A 670 29.72 16.33 -13.84
CA TYR A 670 29.16 15.24 -14.62
C TYR A 670 27.71 15.53 -15.01
N LYS A 671 27.30 15.07 -16.20
CA LYS A 671 25.87 15.10 -16.59
C LYS A 671 25.07 14.34 -15.54
N SER A 672 24.05 14.98 -14.97
CA SER A 672 23.14 14.34 -14.02
C SER A 672 22.41 13.18 -14.70
N ILE A 673 22.35 12.03 -14.02
CA ILE A 673 21.61 10.85 -14.48
C ILE A 673 20.15 11.03 -14.08
N GLY A 674 19.25 11.00 -15.08
CA GLY A 674 17.81 11.05 -14.88
C GLY A 674 17.19 9.66 -14.69
N SER A 675 16.05 9.58 -14.01
CA SER A 675 15.34 8.31 -13.81
C SER A 675 14.84 7.68 -15.12
N ASP A 676 14.58 8.50 -16.14
CA ASP A 676 14.13 8.06 -17.48
C ASP A 676 15.27 7.71 -18.46
N ASP A 677 16.51 7.88 -18.02
CA ASP A 677 17.70 7.47 -18.78
C ASP A 677 17.77 5.94 -18.83
N THR A 678 18.33 5.42 -19.93
CA THR A 678 18.43 3.98 -20.13
C THR A 678 19.58 3.44 -19.30
N ALA A 679 19.26 2.61 -18.31
CA ALA A 679 20.25 1.96 -17.47
C ALA A 679 20.89 0.78 -18.21
N ALA A 680 20.06 -0.04 -18.88
CA ALA A 680 20.53 -1.24 -19.54
C ALA A 680 19.72 -1.62 -20.79
N ILE A 681 20.38 -2.30 -21.72
CA ILE A 681 19.73 -3.01 -22.83
C ILE A 681 19.93 -4.51 -22.61
N MET A 682 18.81 -5.21 -22.42
CA MET A 682 18.79 -6.63 -22.12
C MET A 682 18.28 -7.43 -23.31
N TYR A 683 19.11 -8.32 -23.85
CA TYR A 683 18.71 -9.09 -25.02
C TYR A 683 17.92 -10.34 -24.64
N THR A 684 16.73 -10.50 -25.22
CA THR A 684 15.89 -11.69 -25.09
C THR A 684 15.85 -12.46 -26.41
N SER A 685 15.96 -13.79 -26.32
CA SER A 685 15.80 -14.69 -27.47
C SER A 685 14.31 -14.93 -27.69
N GLY A 686 13.71 -14.20 -28.62
CA GLY A 686 12.31 -14.38 -29.02
C GLY A 686 12.10 -15.62 -29.91
N THR A 687 10.83 -15.99 -30.14
CA THR A 687 10.41 -17.10 -31.03
C THR A 687 10.87 -16.94 -32.49
N THR A 688 11.30 -15.74 -32.87
CA THR A 688 11.75 -15.38 -34.23
C THR A 688 13.26 -15.61 -34.45
N GLY A 689 13.99 -16.15 -33.48
CA GLY A 689 15.43 -16.46 -33.60
C GLY A 689 16.39 -15.27 -33.49
N ASN A 690 15.94 -14.05 -33.78
CA ASN A 690 16.73 -12.81 -33.63
C ASN A 690 16.64 -12.22 -32.20
N PRO A 691 17.77 -11.91 -31.53
CA PRO A 691 17.78 -11.28 -30.21
C PRO A 691 17.13 -9.90 -30.21
N LYS A 692 16.21 -9.63 -29.27
CA LYS A 692 15.54 -8.33 -29.11
C LYS A 692 16.10 -7.59 -27.90
N GLY A 693 16.60 -6.37 -28.09
CA GLY A 693 17.15 -5.55 -27.00
C GLY A 693 16.06 -4.81 -26.24
N VAL A 694 15.71 -5.26 -25.05
CA VAL A 694 14.76 -4.61 -24.14
C VAL A 694 15.44 -3.42 -23.46
N MET A 695 14.93 -2.20 -23.64
CA MET A 695 15.48 -1.01 -22.99
C MET A 695 14.85 -0.80 -21.61
N LEU A 696 15.65 -0.93 -20.56
CA LEU A 696 15.24 -0.68 -19.19
C LEU A 696 15.84 0.63 -18.68
N THR A 697 14.98 1.49 -18.14
CA THR A 697 15.38 2.74 -17.51
C THR A 697 15.74 2.54 -16.04
N HIS A 698 16.42 3.53 -15.45
CA HIS A 698 16.63 3.53 -14.00
C HIS A 698 15.30 3.47 -13.23
N ARG A 699 14.28 4.20 -13.66
CA ARG A 699 12.93 4.18 -13.08
C ARG A 699 12.32 2.78 -13.08
N ASN A 700 12.46 2.04 -14.17
CA ASN A 700 11.90 0.68 -14.27
C ASN A 700 12.50 -0.25 -13.22
N LEU A 701 13.83 -0.22 -13.06
CA LEU A 701 14.56 -1.05 -12.10
C LEU A 701 14.35 -0.59 -10.66
N LEU A 702 14.37 0.72 -10.41
CA LEU A 702 14.13 1.29 -9.08
C LEU A 702 12.73 0.97 -8.55
N HIS A 703 11.72 0.88 -9.43
CA HIS A 703 10.39 0.43 -9.02
C HIS A 703 10.42 -0.99 -8.41
N GLN A 704 11.20 -1.92 -8.99
CA GLN A 704 11.37 -3.25 -8.41
C GLN A 704 12.06 -3.20 -7.05
N ILE A 705 13.18 -2.49 -6.98
CA ILE A 705 14.00 -2.38 -5.77
C ILE A 705 13.15 -1.84 -4.61
N LYS A 706 12.30 -0.84 -4.87
CA LYS A 706 11.43 -0.22 -3.85
C LYS A 706 10.31 -1.14 -3.35
N HIS A 707 9.83 -2.10 -4.16
CA HIS A 707 8.62 -2.87 -3.84
C HIS A 707 8.84 -4.37 -3.59
N LEU A 708 10.01 -4.93 -3.91
CA LEU A 708 10.30 -6.35 -3.70
C LEU A 708 10.33 -6.76 -2.21
N SER A 709 10.57 -5.81 -1.30
CA SER A 709 10.53 -6.02 0.17
C SER A 709 9.19 -6.55 0.68
N ALA A 710 8.09 -6.25 0.00
CA ALA A 710 6.76 -6.75 0.36
C ALA A 710 6.59 -8.26 0.10
N TYR A 711 7.39 -8.82 -0.81
CA TYR A 711 7.37 -10.24 -1.18
C TYR A 711 8.45 -11.04 -0.49
N VAL A 712 9.63 -10.44 -0.38
CA VAL A 712 10.80 -10.98 0.30
C VAL A 712 11.14 -10.01 1.44
N PRO A 713 10.58 -10.19 2.65
CA PRO A 713 10.85 -9.32 3.78
C PRO A 713 12.23 -9.61 4.37
N ALA A 714 13.28 -9.35 3.59
CA ALA A 714 14.66 -9.56 3.97
C ALA A 714 15.11 -8.51 4.98
N GLU A 715 15.94 -8.95 5.92
CA GLU A 715 16.48 -8.13 7.01
C GLU A 715 18.02 -8.11 6.94
N ALA A 716 18.61 -7.08 7.53
CA ALA A 716 20.06 -6.91 7.47
C ALA A 716 20.79 -8.03 8.23
N GLY A 717 21.62 -8.80 7.53
CA GLY A 717 22.28 -10.00 8.03
C GLY A 717 21.63 -11.32 7.58
N ASP A 718 20.50 -11.26 6.86
CA ASP A 718 20.04 -12.42 6.10
C ASP A 718 21.11 -12.84 5.07
N ARG A 719 21.04 -14.09 4.64
CA ARG A 719 22.01 -14.71 3.73
C ARG A 719 21.31 -15.18 2.48
N PHE A 720 21.90 -14.87 1.34
CA PHE A 720 21.34 -15.13 0.03
C PHE A 720 22.31 -15.86 -0.86
N LEU A 721 21.89 -16.97 -1.44
CA LEU A 721 22.74 -17.77 -2.31
C LEU A 721 22.44 -17.43 -3.78
N SER A 722 23.35 -16.68 -4.41
CA SER A 722 23.26 -16.25 -5.81
C SER A 722 23.89 -17.30 -6.73
N MET A 723 23.09 -17.81 -7.66
CA MET A 723 23.51 -18.84 -8.62
C MET A 723 23.06 -18.52 -10.05
N LEU A 724 21.98 -17.77 -10.20
CA LEU A 724 21.48 -17.42 -11.52
C LEU A 724 22.41 -16.38 -12.16
N PRO A 725 22.38 -16.22 -13.50
CA PRO A 725 23.22 -15.24 -14.15
C PRO A 725 22.73 -13.80 -13.90
N SER A 726 23.58 -12.92 -13.36
CA SER A 726 23.24 -11.51 -13.10
C SER A 726 23.00 -10.68 -14.36
N TRP A 727 23.43 -11.17 -15.54
CA TRP A 727 23.03 -10.57 -16.82
C TRP A 727 21.56 -10.81 -17.17
N HIS A 728 20.86 -11.73 -16.49
CA HIS A 728 19.42 -11.96 -16.64
C HIS A 728 18.62 -11.06 -15.68
N ALA A 729 17.48 -10.52 -16.13
CA ALA A 729 16.76 -9.46 -15.39
C ALA A 729 16.31 -9.91 -13.99
N TYR A 730 15.98 -11.20 -13.86
CA TYR A 730 15.53 -11.83 -12.61
C TYR A 730 16.55 -11.73 -11.50
N GLU A 731 17.71 -12.35 -11.66
CA GLU A 731 18.77 -12.29 -10.66
C GLU A 731 19.20 -10.86 -10.40
N ARG A 732 19.39 -10.08 -11.48
CA ARG A 732 19.84 -8.68 -11.41
C ARG A 732 18.98 -7.81 -10.49
N SER A 733 17.65 -7.87 -10.66
CA SER A 733 16.74 -7.06 -9.85
C SER A 733 16.66 -7.55 -8.41
N CYS A 734 16.80 -8.87 -8.21
CA CYS A 734 16.88 -9.47 -6.89
C CYS A 734 18.15 -9.05 -6.15
N GLU A 735 19.32 -9.09 -6.79
CA GLU A 735 20.59 -8.62 -6.23
C GLU A 735 20.48 -7.16 -5.79
N TYR A 736 20.04 -6.27 -6.69
CA TYR A 736 19.88 -4.85 -6.35
C TYR A 736 18.98 -4.64 -5.14
N PHE A 737 17.85 -5.35 -5.09
CA PHE A 737 16.92 -5.30 -3.98
C PHE A 737 17.58 -5.77 -2.67
N ILE A 738 18.19 -6.95 -2.62
CA ILE A 738 18.70 -7.51 -1.36
C ILE A 738 19.83 -6.66 -0.76
N PHE A 739 20.64 -5.99 -1.60
CA PHE A 739 21.68 -5.08 -1.11
C PHE A 739 21.10 -3.82 -0.43
N THR A 740 19.86 -3.41 -0.75
CA THR A 740 19.18 -2.33 -0.01
C THR A 740 18.72 -2.76 1.38
N CYS A 741 18.60 -4.06 1.61
CA CYS A 741 18.18 -4.65 2.88
C CYS A 741 19.37 -5.02 3.80
N GLY A 742 20.62 -4.85 3.37
CA GLY A 742 21.79 -5.21 4.18
C GLY A 742 22.04 -6.72 4.25
N VAL A 743 21.62 -7.46 3.22
CA VAL A 743 21.77 -8.92 3.07
C VAL A 743 23.21 -9.27 2.68
N GLU A 744 23.69 -10.42 3.14
CA GLU A 744 24.96 -11.02 2.71
C GLU A 744 24.70 -11.97 1.54
N GLN A 745 25.29 -11.69 0.37
CA GLN A 745 25.19 -12.52 -0.83
C GLN A 745 26.39 -13.46 -0.97
N MET A 746 26.16 -14.72 -1.34
CA MET A 746 27.20 -15.69 -1.67
C MET A 746 27.04 -16.16 -3.10
N TYR A 747 28.11 -16.04 -3.89
CA TYR A 747 28.14 -16.61 -5.24
C TYR A 747 28.38 -18.12 -5.18
N THR A 748 27.60 -18.86 -5.96
CA THR A 748 27.74 -20.30 -6.15
C THR A 748 27.46 -20.69 -7.60
N SER A 749 27.61 -21.98 -7.91
CA SER A 749 27.21 -22.57 -9.18
C SER A 749 26.49 -23.88 -8.94
N ILE A 750 25.84 -24.43 -9.99
CA ILE A 750 25.15 -25.73 -9.92
C ILE A 750 26.09 -26.83 -9.40
N ARG A 751 27.37 -26.77 -9.74
CA ARG A 751 28.39 -27.73 -9.29
C ARG A 751 28.57 -27.75 -7.77
N PHE A 752 28.53 -26.58 -7.14
CA PHE A 752 28.81 -26.41 -5.70
C PHE A 752 27.54 -26.25 -4.85
N LEU A 753 26.37 -26.07 -5.48
CA LEU A 753 25.09 -25.77 -4.83
C LEU A 753 24.79 -26.66 -3.63
N LYS A 754 24.94 -27.98 -3.75
CA LYS A 754 24.62 -28.93 -2.67
C LYS A 754 25.49 -28.72 -1.44
N ASP A 755 26.77 -28.47 -1.63
CA ASP A 755 27.73 -28.28 -0.53
C ASP A 755 27.60 -26.87 0.06
N ASP A 756 27.32 -25.88 -0.76
CA ASP A 756 27.11 -24.49 -0.34
C ASP A 756 25.80 -24.28 0.43
N LEU A 757 24.73 -24.96 0.05
CA LEU A 757 23.49 -24.98 0.83
C LEU A 757 23.74 -25.51 2.26
N LYS A 758 24.58 -26.54 2.39
CA LYS A 758 24.98 -27.08 3.70
C LYS A 758 25.91 -26.14 4.44
N ARG A 759 26.88 -25.54 3.75
CA ARG A 759 27.90 -24.67 4.33
C ARG A 759 27.34 -23.33 4.82
N TYR A 760 26.55 -22.67 3.98
CA TYR A 760 26.10 -21.30 4.22
C TYR A 760 24.70 -21.20 4.83
N GLN A 761 23.88 -22.26 4.72
CA GLN A 761 22.49 -22.32 5.24
C GLN A 761 21.74 -21.01 4.98
N PRO A 762 21.46 -20.67 3.70
CA PRO A 762 20.91 -19.37 3.34
C PRO A 762 19.51 -19.16 3.92
N HIS A 763 19.18 -17.90 4.22
CA HIS A 763 17.82 -17.56 4.64
C HIS A 763 16.87 -17.60 3.45
N TYR A 764 17.33 -17.06 2.32
CA TYR A 764 16.61 -17.05 1.06
C TYR A 764 17.40 -17.72 -0.05
N LEU A 765 16.71 -18.47 -0.90
CA LEU A 765 17.22 -18.96 -2.17
C LEU A 765 16.28 -18.46 -3.26
N ILE A 766 16.72 -17.52 -4.09
CA ILE A 766 15.97 -17.16 -5.31
C ILE A 766 16.51 -18.01 -6.44
N SER A 767 15.62 -18.70 -7.13
CA SER A 767 16.03 -19.62 -8.18
C SER A 767 14.90 -19.92 -9.18
N VAL A 768 15.20 -20.76 -10.14
CA VAL A 768 14.26 -21.27 -11.14
C VAL A 768 13.64 -22.61 -10.69
N PRO A 769 12.45 -22.99 -11.21
CA PRO A 769 11.79 -24.24 -10.87
C PRO A 769 12.68 -25.49 -10.92
N LEU A 770 13.55 -25.60 -11.94
CA LEU A 770 14.45 -26.75 -12.11
C LEU A 770 15.36 -27.00 -10.89
N VAL A 771 15.74 -25.94 -10.17
CA VAL A 771 16.61 -26.09 -8.99
C VAL A 771 15.83 -26.73 -7.85
N TYR A 772 14.56 -26.36 -7.66
CA TYR A 772 13.67 -27.00 -6.70
C TYR A 772 13.32 -28.44 -7.11
N GLU A 773 13.16 -28.71 -8.41
CA GLU A 773 13.01 -30.07 -8.94
C GLU A 773 14.26 -30.93 -8.67
N THR A 774 15.45 -30.36 -8.84
CA THR A 774 16.72 -31.05 -8.55
C THR A 774 16.85 -31.37 -7.07
N LEU A 775 16.49 -30.41 -6.20
CA LEU A 775 16.44 -30.64 -4.74
C LEU A 775 15.42 -31.72 -4.38
N TYR A 776 14.22 -31.67 -4.96
CA TYR A 776 13.18 -32.68 -4.79
C TYR A 776 13.68 -34.07 -5.21
N SER A 777 14.23 -34.20 -6.41
CA SER A 777 14.78 -35.45 -6.94
C SER A 777 15.93 -35.98 -6.08
N GLY A 778 16.81 -35.10 -5.59
CA GLY A 778 17.86 -35.45 -4.64
C GLY A 778 17.32 -36.04 -3.34
N ILE A 779 16.26 -35.45 -2.77
CA ILE A 779 15.58 -35.96 -1.56
C ILE A 779 14.90 -37.29 -1.86
N GLN A 780 14.20 -37.43 -2.99
CA GLN A 780 13.56 -38.68 -3.40
C GLN A 780 14.59 -39.81 -3.58
N LYS A 781 15.75 -39.53 -4.18
CA LYS A 781 16.86 -40.48 -4.32
C LYS A 781 17.44 -40.91 -2.98
N GLN A 782 17.55 -39.99 -2.03
CA GLN A 782 17.99 -40.32 -0.67
C GLN A 782 16.97 -41.20 0.09
N ILE A 783 15.66 -40.99 -0.14
CA ILE A 783 14.60 -41.83 0.44
C ILE A 783 14.58 -43.22 -0.23
N SER A 784 14.74 -43.28 -1.55
CA SER A 784 14.64 -44.54 -2.31
C SER A 784 15.80 -45.50 -2.03
N THR A 785 16.99 -44.96 -1.73
CA THR A 785 18.21 -45.70 -1.37
C THR A 785 18.27 -46.10 0.11
N SER A 786 17.30 -45.68 0.92
CA SER A 786 17.23 -46.05 2.34
C SER A 786 16.66 -47.47 2.54
N SER A 787 16.85 -48.06 3.73
CA SER A 787 16.31 -49.39 4.05
C SER A 787 14.79 -49.47 3.87
N ALA A 788 14.26 -50.64 3.54
CA ALA A 788 12.83 -50.83 3.25
C ALA A 788 11.89 -50.24 4.32
N ALA A 789 12.22 -50.44 5.60
CA ALA A 789 11.47 -49.87 6.72
C ALA A 789 11.51 -48.32 6.74
N ARG A 790 12.68 -47.71 6.52
CA ARG A 790 12.84 -46.24 6.49
C ARG A 790 12.12 -45.63 5.28
N LYS A 791 12.20 -46.27 4.12
CA LYS A 791 11.50 -45.88 2.90
C LYS A 791 9.98 -45.92 3.10
N PHE A 792 9.46 -47.02 3.64
CA PHE A 792 8.02 -47.17 3.92
C PHE A 792 7.52 -46.10 4.89
N LEU A 793 8.23 -45.90 5.99
CA LEU A 793 7.92 -44.86 6.98
C LEU A 793 7.91 -43.46 6.35
N ALA A 794 8.95 -43.13 5.56
CA ALA A 794 9.08 -41.82 4.95
C ALA A 794 7.99 -41.51 3.93
N LEU A 795 7.70 -42.46 3.03
CA LEU A 795 6.63 -42.29 2.04
C LEU A 795 5.26 -42.20 2.70
N THR A 796 5.01 -42.97 3.76
CA THR A 796 3.75 -42.92 4.51
C THR A 796 3.56 -41.56 5.18
N LEU A 797 4.58 -41.06 5.89
CA LEU A 797 4.53 -39.78 6.56
C LEU A 797 4.43 -38.59 5.60
N ILE A 798 5.08 -38.65 4.43
CA ILE A 798 4.91 -37.64 3.36
C ILE A 798 3.47 -37.63 2.83
N LYS A 799 2.88 -38.80 2.57
CA LYS A 799 1.46 -38.90 2.13
C LYS A 799 0.51 -38.31 3.16
N ILE A 800 0.72 -38.61 4.45
CA ILE A 800 -0.06 -38.03 5.54
C ILE A 800 0.07 -36.50 5.57
N SER A 801 1.29 -35.97 5.45
CA SER A 801 1.51 -34.52 5.41
C SER A 801 0.88 -33.84 4.20
N LEU A 802 0.91 -34.47 3.02
CA LEU A 802 0.23 -33.97 1.82
C LEU A 802 -1.28 -33.88 2.04
N ALA A 803 -1.90 -34.92 2.59
CA ALA A 803 -3.32 -34.94 2.93
C ALA A 803 -3.68 -33.90 4.02
N TYR A 804 -2.83 -33.77 5.04
CA TYR A 804 -2.97 -32.73 6.06
C TYR A 804 -2.95 -31.33 5.46
N MET A 805 -1.95 -31.01 4.62
CA MET A 805 -1.84 -29.70 3.98
C MET A 805 -3.00 -29.42 3.02
N GLU A 806 -3.52 -30.44 2.34
CA GLU A 806 -4.72 -30.30 1.52
C GLU A 806 -5.94 -29.88 2.32
N MET A 807 -6.22 -30.59 3.42
CA MET A 807 -7.32 -30.21 4.32
C MET A 807 -7.09 -28.84 4.95
N LYS A 808 -5.84 -28.51 5.27
CA LYS A 808 -5.45 -27.19 5.76
C LYS A 808 -5.82 -26.07 4.78
N ARG A 809 -5.44 -26.19 3.50
CA ARG A 809 -5.77 -25.20 2.47
C ARG A 809 -7.28 -25.02 2.32
N VAL A 810 -8.07 -26.11 2.40
CA VAL A 810 -9.53 -26.04 2.32
C VAL A 810 -10.11 -25.20 3.45
N TYR A 811 -9.78 -25.50 4.72
CA TYR A 811 -10.36 -24.73 5.82
C TYR A 811 -9.75 -23.33 5.95
N GLU A 812 -8.54 -23.07 5.47
CA GLU A 812 -7.96 -21.71 5.41
C GLU A 812 -8.51 -20.88 4.23
N GLY A 813 -9.20 -21.53 3.27
CA GLY A 813 -9.82 -20.85 2.15
C GLY A 813 -8.86 -20.46 1.03
N MET A 814 -7.82 -21.28 0.84
CA MET A 814 -6.70 -21.05 -0.08
C MET A 814 -6.69 -22.05 -1.28
N CYS A 815 -7.85 -22.56 -1.68
CA CYS A 815 -7.99 -23.36 -2.89
C CYS A 815 -8.39 -22.46 -4.06
N LEU A 816 -7.72 -22.55 -5.21
CA LEU A 816 -8.09 -21.80 -6.41
C LEU A 816 -9.35 -22.37 -7.06
N THR A 817 -10.15 -21.51 -7.68
CA THR A 817 -11.30 -21.91 -8.51
C THR A 817 -11.57 -20.86 -9.59
N LYS A 818 -12.04 -21.31 -10.76
CA LYS A 818 -12.50 -20.44 -11.86
C LYS A 818 -13.99 -20.08 -11.74
N GLU A 819 -14.73 -20.77 -10.88
CA GLU A 819 -16.16 -20.53 -10.67
C GLU A 819 -16.40 -19.11 -10.17
N GLN A 820 -17.28 -18.37 -10.86
CA GLN A 820 -17.59 -16.98 -10.52
C GLN A 820 -18.58 -16.86 -9.35
N LYS A 821 -19.42 -17.88 -9.17
CA LYS A 821 -20.42 -17.90 -8.11
C LYS A 821 -19.84 -18.63 -6.89
N PRO A 822 -19.90 -18.04 -5.69
CA PRO A 822 -19.48 -18.75 -4.50
C PRO A 822 -20.42 -19.93 -4.24
N PRO A 823 -19.91 -21.04 -3.67
CA PRO A 823 -20.75 -22.14 -3.23
C PRO A 823 -21.73 -21.68 -2.14
N MET A 824 -22.88 -22.37 -2.04
CA MET A 824 -23.87 -22.10 -0.98
C MET A 824 -23.21 -22.14 0.41
N TYR A 825 -23.71 -21.30 1.33
CA TYR A 825 -23.14 -21.16 2.67
C TYR A 825 -23.07 -22.50 3.44
N ILE A 826 -24.13 -23.31 3.36
CA ILE A 826 -24.20 -24.60 4.05
C ILE A 826 -23.11 -25.56 3.55
N VAL A 827 -22.93 -25.66 2.23
CA VAL A 827 -21.88 -26.49 1.61
C VAL A 827 -20.50 -26.01 2.04
N SER A 828 -20.28 -24.69 2.03
CA SER A 828 -19.03 -24.09 2.50
C SER A 828 -18.74 -24.39 3.98
N LEU A 829 -19.76 -24.38 4.83
CA LEU A 829 -19.64 -24.66 6.25
C LEU A 829 -19.33 -26.13 6.52
N VAL A 830 -20.00 -27.05 5.81
CA VAL A 830 -19.74 -28.49 5.91
C VAL A 830 -18.31 -28.81 5.48
N ASP A 831 -17.87 -28.28 4.33
CA ASP A 831 -16.49 -28.44 3.83
C ASP A 831 -15.46 -27.92 4.84
N TYR A 832 -15.71 -26.74 5.41
CA TYR A 832 -14.84 -26.13 6.40
C TYR A 832 -14.72 -27.00 7.67
N LEU A 833 -15.85 -27.44 8.23
CA LEU A 833 -15.89 -28.26 9.44
C LEU A 833 -15.23 -29.63 9.21
N TRP A 834 -15.55 -30.29 8.09
CA TRP A 834 -14.96 -31.56 7.72
C TRP A 834 -13.43 -31.45 7.59
N ALA A 835 -12.95 -30.46 6.84
CA ALA A 835 -11.52 -30.23 6.66
C ALA A 835 -10.81 -29.92 7.99
N ARG A 836 -11.45 -29.19 8.92
CA ARG A 836 -10.89 -28.96 10.27
C ARG A 836 -10.81 -30.23 11.10
N VAL A 837 -11.82 -31.10 11.06
CA VAL A 837 -11.81 -32.37 11.78
C VAL A 837 -10.70 -33.27 11.23
N VAL A 838 -10.65 -33.48 9.91
CA VAL A 838 -9.65 -34.35 9.29
C VAL A 838 -8.23 -33.81 9.52
N SER A 839 -8.00 -32.51 9.34
CA SER A 839 -6.68 -31.93 9.61
C SER A 839 -6.27 -32.05 11.09
N SER A 840 -7.21 -31.93 12.03
CA SER A 840 -6.92 -32.13 13.47
C SER A 840 -6.50 -33.57 13.78
N LEU A 841 -7.11 -34.56 13.11
CA LEU A 841 -6.74 -35.97 13.24
C LEU A 841 -5.37 -36.28 12.63
N LEU A 842 -5.03 -35.65 11.49
CA LEU A 842 -3.75 -35.86 10.81
C LEU A 842 -2.59 -35.06 11.44
N TRP A 843 -2.89 -34.01 12.20
CA TRP A 843 -1.89 -33.10 12.78
C TRP A 843 -0.83 -33.80 13.65
N PRO A 844 -1.15 -34.71 14.59
CA PRO A 844 -0.14 -35.41 15.39
C PRO A 844 0.84 -36.23 14.53
N LEU A 845 0.35 -36.86 13.47
CA LEU A 845 1.17 -37.64 12.54
C LEU A 845 2.06 -36.75 11.67
N HIS A 846 1.55 -35.58 11.25
CA HIS A 846 2.35 -34.56 10.58
C HIS A 846 3.48 -34.02 11.50
N MET A 847 3.17 -33.80 12.78
CA MET A 847 4.17 -33.38 13.77
C MET A 847 5.24 -34.46 14.02
N LEU A 848 4.84 -35.73 14.03
CA LEU A 848 5.77 -36.85 14.08
C LEU A 848 6.70 -36.88 12.85
N ALA A 849 6.15 -36.64 11.65
CA ALA A 849 6.93 -36.52 10.41
C ALA A 849 7.97 -35.40 10.47
N LYS A 850 7.58 -34.26 11.06
CA LYS A 850 8.48 -33.10 11.26
C LYS A 850 9.71 -33.46 12.11
N ILE A 851 9.50 -34.18 13.22
CA ILE A 851 10.56 -34.55 14.16
C ILE A 851 11.47 -35.63 13.56
N LEU A 852 10.91 -36.67 12.96
CA LEU A 852 11.67 -37.85 12.52
C LEU A 852 12.39 -37.66 11.18
N ILE A 853 11.78 -36.92 10.26
CA ILE A 853 12.21 -36.86 8.86
C ILE A 853 12.56 -35.42 8.46
N TYR A 854 11.62 -34.48 8.60
CA TYR A 854 11.77 -33.16 7.98
C TYR A 854 12.90 -32.35 8.60
N LYS A 855 13.17 -32.49 9.90
CA LYS A 855 14.34 -31.87 10.55
C LYS A 855 15.68 -32.23 9.86
N LYS A 856 15.83 -33.48 9.40
CA LYS A 856 17.03 -33.93 8.68
C LYS A 856 17.08 -33.39 7.25
N ILE A 857 15.92 -33.34 6.58
CA ILE A 857 15.80 -32.76 5.25
C ILE A 857 16.11 -31.26 5.29
N HIS A 858 15.56 -30.52 6.26
CA HIS A 858 15.82 -29.08 6.46
C HIS A 858 17.30 -28.80 6.67
N ALA A 859 17.98 -29.59 7.51
CA ALA A 859 19.43 -29.44 7.71
C ALA A 859 20.24 -29.67 6.42
N SER A 860 19.74 -30.51 5.50
CA SER A 860 20.42 -30.76 4.22
C SER A 860 20.10 -29.72 3.14
N ILE A 861 18.91 -29.11 3.14
CA ILE A 861 18.50 -28.08 2.19
C ILE A 861 19.02 -26.70 2.62
N GLY A 862 19.03 -26.43 3.93
CA GLY A 862 19.61 -25.23 4.51
C GLY A 862 18.85 -23.93 4.34
N ILE A 863 17.68 -23.95 3.69
CA ILE A 863 16.82 -22.76 3.51
C ILE A 863 15.98 -22.55 4.76
N SER A 864 16.17 -21.41 5.45
CA SER A 864 15.52 -21.16 6.75
C SER A 864 14.32 -20.21 6.71
N LYS A 865 14.23 -19.26 5.76
CA LYS A 865 13.06 -18.37 5.58
C LYS A 865 12.18 -18.81 4.40
N ALA A 866 12.65 -18.68 3.16
CA ALA A 866 11.88 -19.09 1.98
C ALA A 866 12.74 -19.35 0.74
N GLY A 867 12.32 -20.31 -0.10
CA GLY A 867 12.72 -20.38 -1.50
C GLY A 867 11.77 -19.52 -2.34
N ILE A 868 12.30 -18.80 -3.33
CA ILE A 868 11.51 -18.06 -4.31
C ILE A 868 11.78 -18.67 -5.68
N SER A 869 10.71 -19.08 -6.36
CA SER A 869 10.71 -19.61 -7.71
C SER A 869 10.24 -18.54 -8.70
N GLY A 870 10.94 -18.41 -9.82
CA GLY A 870 10.57 -17.53 -10.93
C GLY A 870 11.32 -17.88 -12.21
N GLY A 871 11.08 -17.15 -13.30
CA GLY A 871 11.73 -17.42 -14.60
C GLY A 871 11.23 -18.66 -15.35
N GLY A 872 10.28 -19.41 -14.77
CA GLY A 872 9.63 -20.57 -15.37
C GLY A 872 8.35 -20.96 -14.62
N SER A 873 7.58 -21.91 -15.17
CA SER A 873 6.40 -22.48 -14.50
C SER A 873 6.86 -23.38 -13.35
N LEU A 874 6.28 -23.19 -12.15
CA LEU A 874 6.56 -24.04 -11.00
C LEU A 874 5.56 -25.21 -10.99
N PRO A 875 6.01 -26.47 -11.16
CA PRO A 875 5.09 -27.60 -11.18
C PRO A 875 4.39 -27.77 -9.83
N ILE A 876 3.07 -27.99 -9.88
CA ILE A 876 2.24 -28.05 -8.66
C ILE A 876 2.65 -29.18 -7.70
N HIS A 877 3.23 -30.26 -8.20
CA HIS A 877 3.68 -31.37 -7.37
C HIS A 877 4.93 -31.03 -6.55
N ILE A 878 5.81 -30.18 -7.09
CA ILE A 878 6.98 -29.63 -6.39
C ILE A 878 6.50 -28.66 -5.30
N ASP A 879 5.60 -27.75 -5.66
CA ASP A 879 4.97 -26.77 -4.75
C ASP A 879 4.32 -27.46 -3.53
N LYS A 880 3.48 -28.49 -3.79
CA LYS A 880 2.86 -29.32 -2.74
C LYS A 880 3.86 -30.08 -1.88
N PHE A 881 4.95 -30.59 -2.47
CA PHE A 881 5.96 -31.34 -1.73
C PHE A 881 6.69 -30.44 -0.72
N PHE A 882 7.17 -29.27 -1.17
CA PHE A 882 7.90 -28.35 -0.28
C PHE A 882 7.01 -27.83 0.85
N GLU A 883 5.73 -27.53 0.57
CA GLU A 883 4.76 -27.19 1.61
C GLU A 883 4.59 -28.35 2.62
N ALA A 884 4.44 -29.59 2.16
CA ALA A 884 4.25 -30.76 3.02
C ALA A 884 5.44 -31.05 3.95
N ILE A 885 6.67 -30.80 3.49
CA ILE A 885 7.87 -30.94 4.34
C ILE A 885 8.15 -29.68 5.17
N GLY A 886 7.37 -28.61 5.02
CA GLY A 886 7.50 -27.38 5.81
C GLY A 886 8.63 -26.45 5.35
N VAL A 887 9.01 -26.47 4.08
CA VAL A 887 9.89 -25.47 3.46
C VAL A 887 9.01 -24.52 2.66
N ILE A 888 9.06 -23.22 2.97
CA ILE A 888 8.24 -22.22 2.28
C ILE A 888 8.81 -22.02 0.88
N LEU A 889 7.99 -22.27 -0.14
CA LEU A 889 8.29 -21.97 -1.54
C LEU A 889 7.29 -20.94 -2.07
N GLN A 890 7.78 -19.75 -2.41
CA GLN A 890 7.01 -18.68 -3.05
C GLN A 890 7.21 -18.74 -4.57
N ASN A 891 6.20 -18.34 -5.33
CA ASN A 891 6.28 -18.25 -6.79
C ASN A 891 6.09 -16.79 -7.23
N GLY A 892 6.79 -16.37 -8.28
CA GLY A 892 6.68 -15.03 -8.87
C GLY A 892 6.64 -15.09 -10.39
N TYR A 893 6.04 -14.06 -10.99
CA TYR A 893 5.87 -13.96 -12.43
C TYR A 893 6.27 -12.58 -12.98
N GLY A 894 6.86 -12.64 -14.17
CA GLY A 894 7.00 -11.54 -15.12
C GLY A 894 8.10 -11.84 -16.14
N LEU A 895 8.50 -10.82 -16.89
CA LEU A 895 9.30 -10.94 -18.11
C LEU A 895 10.43 -9.90 -18.12
N THR A 896 11.45 -10.04 -18.97
CA THR A 896 12.51 -9.01 -19.04
C THR A 896 11.93 -7.64 -19.39
N GLU A 897 10.90 -7.60 -20.24
CA GLU A 897 10.12 -6.44 -20.65
C GLU A 897 9.36 -5.78 -19.50
N THR A 898 9.22 -6.45 -18.36
CA THR A 898 8.53 -5.94 -17.18
C THR A 898 9.48 -5.72 -16.00
N SER A 899 10.80 -5.71 -16.26
CA SER A 899 11.88 -5.52 -15.28
C SER A 899 11.63 -6.25 -13.97
N PRO A 900 11.92 -7.54 -13.83
CA PRO A 900 11.11 -8.62 -14.32
C PRO A 900 9.88 -8.99 -13.50
N VAL A 901 9.56 -8.37 -12.35
CA VAL A 901 8.47 -8.86 -11.49
C VAL A 901 7.22 -7.97 -11.62
N VAL A 902 6.08 -8.60 -11.90
CA VAL A 902 4.76 -7.94 -11.95
C VAL A 902 3.80 -8.46 -10.89
N CYS A 903 3.98 -9.71 -10.44
CA CYS A 903 3.27 -10.27 -9.31
C CYS A 903 4.08 -11.38 -8.65
N ALA A 904 3.87 -11.59 -7.35
CA ALA A 904 4.48 -12.67 -6.60
C ALA A 904 3.62 -13.10 -5.40
N ARG A 905 3.86 -14.31 -4.90
CA ARG A 905 3.28 -14.79 -3.64
C ARG A 905 4.01 -14.16 -2.46
N THR A 906 3.29 -13.92 -1.36
CA THR A 906 3.87 -13.40 -0.10
C THR A 906 3.84 -14.48 0.98
N LEU A 907 4.64 -14.34 2.04
CA LEU A 907 4.58 -15.22 3.20
C LEU A 907 3.17 -15.28 3.83
N SER A 908 2.44 -14.16 3.79
CA SER A 908 1.07 -14.05 4.33
C SER A 908 -0.02 -14.63 3.42
N CYS A 909 0.28 -14.82 2.13
CA CYS A 909 -0.66 -15.26 1.10
C CYS A 909 0.11 -16.06 0.04
N ASN A 910 0.39 -17.32 0.36
CA ASN A 910 1.13 -18.27 -0.48
C ASN A 910 0.19 -19.32 -1.09
N VAL A 911 -0.73 -18.89 -1.95
CA VAL A 911 -1.72 -19.78 -2.56
C VAL A 911 -1.08 -20.58 -3.71
N LEU A 912 -0.95 -21.89 -3.51
CA LEU A 912 -0.39 -22.83 -4.48
C LEU A 912 -1.12 -22.78 -5.83
N GLY A 913 -0.37 -22.93 -6.91
CA GLY A 913 -0.86 -22.80 -8.29
C GLY A 913 -1.01 -21.36 -8.80
N SER A 914 -0.98 -20.33 -7.93
CA SER A 914 -1.00 -18.93 -8.38
C SER A 914 0.40 -18.37 -8.63
N ALA A 915 0.53 -17.28 -9.38
CA ALA A 915 1.72 -16.42 -9.34
C ALA A 915 1.66 -15.41 -8.18
N GLY A 916 0.49 -15.19 -7.59
CA GLY A 916 0.29 -14.36 -6.41
C GLY A 916 -0.37 -13.02 -6.73
N LYS A 917 -0.08 -12.00 -5.92
CA LYS A 917 -0.73 -10.68 -6.01
C LYS A 917 0.08 -9.72 -6.88
N PRO A 918 -0.59 -8.84 -7.66
CA PRO A 918 0.06 -7.75 -8.37
C PRO A 918 0.97 -6.92 -7.46
N MET A 919 2.09 -6.45 -8.02
CA MET A 919 2.98 -5.48 -7.38
C MET A 919 2.28 -4.13 -7.23
N ALA A 920 2.67 -3.37 -6.19
CA ALA A 920 2.15 -2.03 -5.98
C ALA A 920 2.35 -1.18 -7.25
N GLY A 921 1.32 -0.42 -7.65
CA GLY A 921 1.35 0.36 -8.89
C GLY A 921 1.28 -0.47 -10.19
N THR A 922 0.99 -1.77 -10.10
CA THR A 922 0.85 -2.66 -11.26
C THR A 922 -0.59 -3.11 -11.45
N GLU A 923 -1.11 -2.92 -12.66
CA GLU A 923 -2.45 -3.31 -13.05
C GLU A 923 -2.42 -4.52 -13.98
N PHE A 924 -3.42 -5.38 -13.84
CA PHE A 924 -3.63 -6.56 -14.68
C PHE A 924 -5.00 -6.49 -15.32
N LYS A 925 -5.08 -6.94 -16.57
CA LYS A 925 -6.35 -7.32 -17.19
C LYS A 925 -6.16 -8.58 -18.02
N ILE A 926 -7.23 -9.36 -18.08
CA ILE A 926 -7.32 -10.54 -18.93
C ILE A 926 -8.19 -10.17 -20.11
N VAL A 927 -7.73 -10.40 -21.33
CA VAL A 927 -8.50 -10.10 -22.54
C VAL A 927 -8.72 -11.33 -23.39
N ASP A 928 -9.85 -11.34 -24.07
CA ASP A 928 -10.14 -12.30 -25.11
C ASP A 928 -9.12 -12.17 -26.26
N PRO A 929 -8.52 -13.28 -26.75
CA PRO A 929 -7.46 -13.22 -27.76
C PRO A 929 -7.93 -12.69 -29.11
N GLU A 930 -9.22 -12.86 -29.47
CA GLU A 930 -9.75 -12.48 -30.78
C GLU A 930 -10.33 -11.07 -30.76
N THR A 931 -11.19 -10.79 -29.78
CA THR A 931 -11.92 -9.53 -29.67
C THR A 931 -11.17 -8.47 -28.86
N ASN A 932 -10.15 -8.86 -28.10
CA ASN A 932 -9.38 -8.00 -27.20
C ASN A 932 -10.22 -7.32 -26.09
N ASN A 933 -11.45 -7.81 -25.86
CA ASN A 933 -12.34 -7.35 -24.79
C ASN A 933 -11.89 -7.88 -23.44
N VAL A 934 -12.09 -7.09 -22.38
CA VAL A 934 -11.74 -7.52 -21.01
C VAL A 934 -12.68 -8.63 -20.55
N LEU A 935 -12.10 -9.71 -20.08
CA LEU A 935 -12.82 -10.87 -19.56
C LEU A 935 -13.04 -10.73 -18.04
N PRO A 936 -14.17 -11.25 -17.51
CA PRO A 936 -14.43 -11.25 -16.07
C PRO A 936 -13.46 -12.19 -15.32
N PRO A 937 -13.29 -12.02 -14.00
CA PRO A 937 -12.54 -12.97 -13.18
C PRO A 937 -13.01 -14.42 -13.38
N GLY A 938 -12.07 -15.36 -13.31
CA GLY A 938 -12.29 -16.79 -13.58
C GLY A 938 -12.20 -17.19 -15.05
N SER A 939 -12.32 -16.25 -15.99
CA SER A 939 -12.19 -16.51 -17.43
C SER A 939 -10.73 -16.48 -17.88
N LYS A 940 -10.33 -17.47 -18.69
CA LYS A 940 -9.00 -17.57 -19.29
C LYS A 940 -8.88 -16.62 -20.48
N GLY A 941 -7.75 -15.91 -20.60
CA GLY A 941 -7.43 -15.09 -21.76
C GLY A 941 -5.97 -14.62 -21.75
N ILE A 942 -5.64 -13.65 -22.59
CA ILE A 942 -4.31 -13.06 -22.68
C ILE A 942 -4.09 -12.08 -21.52
N VAL A 943 -2.98 -12.25 -20.81
CA VAL A 943 -2.58 -11.39 -19.70
C VAL A 943 -1.96 -10.11 -20.25
N LYS A 944 -2.53 -8.97 -19.89
CA LYS A 944 -1.95 -7.65 -20.14
C LYS A 944 -1.64 -6.95 -18.83
N VAL A 945 -0.50 -6.27 -18.79
CA VAL A 945 0.02 -5.61 -17.59
C VAL A 945 0.35 -4.15 -17.89
N ARG A 946 0.21 -3.29 -16.89
CA ARG A 946 0.61 -1.88 -16.95
C ARG A 946 1.21 -1.47 -15.62
N GLY A 947 2.29 -0.69 -15.65
CA GLY A 947 2.94 -0.16 -14.45
C GLY A 947 4.30 0.47 -14.73
N PRO A 948 4.94 1.06 -13.70
CA PRO A 948 6.22 1.78 -13.85
C PRO A 948 7.42 0.90 -14.24
N GLN A 949 7.34 -0.41 -14.03
CA GLN A 949 8.38 -1.39 -14.35
C GLN A 949 8.41 -1.84 -15.81
N ILE A 950 7.37 -1.51 -16.58
CA ILE A 950 7.29 -1.87 -18.00
C ILE A 950 8.39 -1.16 -18.79
N MET A 951 9.08 -1.91 -19.65
CA MET A 951 10.20 -1.44 -20.47
C MET A 951 9.86 -0.16 -21.23
N LYS A 952 10.90 0.61 -21.58
CA LYS A 952 10.74 1.80 -22.42
C LYS A 952 10.26 1.42 -23.81
N VAL A 953 11.07 0.61 -24.52
CA VAL A 953 10.83 0.12 -25.89
C VAL A 953 11.79 -1.06 -26.18
N TYR A 954 11.59 -1.75 -27.30
CA TYR A 954 12.68 -2.53 -27.90
C TYR A 954 13.62 -1.62 -28.69
N TYR A 955 14.92 -1.71 -28.42
CA TYR A 955 15.97 -0.95 -29.09
C TYR A 955 15.93 -1.16 -30.60
N LYS A 956 15.86 -0.06 -31.37
CA LYS A 956 15.77 -0.05 -32.84
C LYS A 956 14.63 -0.88 -33.45
N ASN A 957 13.57 -1.15 -32.69
CA ASN A 957 12.48 -2.00 -33.16
C ASN A 957 11.09 -1.41 -32.81
N PRO A 958 10.71 -0.26 -33.42
CA PRO A 958 9.45 0.40 -33.13
C PRO A 958 8.23 -0.43 -33.55
N SER A 959 8.34 -1.25 -34.62
CA SER A 959 7.24 -2.11 -35.08
C SER A 959 6.88 -3.17 -34.04
N THR A 960 7.87 -3.91 -33.54
CA THR A 960 7.64 -4.91 -32.47
C THR A 960 7.21 -4.23 -31.17
N THR A 961 7.72 -3.03 -30.89
CA THR A 961 7.30 -2.25 -29.71
C THR A 961 5.80 -1.94 -29.77
N LYS A 962 5.30 -1.38 -30.89
CA LYS A 962 3.87 -1.08 -31.07
C LYS A 962 2.96 -2.31 -31.02
N GLN A 963 3.47 -3.49 -31.38
CA GLN A 963 2.71 -4.75 -31.32
C GLN A 963 2.44 -5.21 -29.88
N VAL A 964 3.35 -4.92 -28.95
CA VAL A 964 3.25 -5.41 -27.57
C VAL A 964 2.94 -4.32 -26.56
N LEU A 965 3.28 -3.06 -26.82
CA LEU A 965 3.06 -1.93 -25.93
C LEU A 965 2.23 -0.87 -26.64
N ASN A 966 1.06 -0.55 -26.09
CA ASN A 966 0.17 0.45 -26.67
C ASN A 966 0.36 1.85 -26.05
N GLU A 967 -0.31 2.85 -26.61
CA GLU A 967 -0.21 4.26 -26.16
C GLU A 967 -0.74 4.50 -24.75
N SER A 968 -1.60 3.62 -24.23
CA SER A 968 -2.12 3.69 -22.85
C SER A 968 -1.25 2.95 -21.82
N GLY A 969 -0.07 2.47 -22.23
CA GLY A 969 0.91 1.80 -21.39
C GLY A 969 0.62 0.33 -21.08
N TRP A 970 -0.40 -0.27 -21.73
CA TRP A 970 -0.68 -1.70 -21.58
C TRP A 970 0.29 -2.53 -22.41
N PHE A 971 1.05 -3.37 -21.73
CA PHE A 971 1.93 -4.37 -22.30
C PHE A 971 1.22 -5.72 -22.45
N ASN A 972 1.25 -6.28 -23.64
CA ASN A 972 0.81 -7.62 -23.96
C ASN A 972 1.95 -8.61 -23.66
N THR A 973 1.76 -9.42 -22.62
CA THR A 973 2.76 -10.40 -22.18
C THR A 973 2.94 -11.55 -23.17
N GLY A 974 1.92 -11.84 -23.98
CA GLY A 974 1.85 -13.06 -24.78
C GLY A 974 1.59 -14.34 -23.97
N ASP A 975 1.33 -14.21 -22.67
CA ASP A 975 1.01 -15.31 -21.76
C ASP A 975 -0.51 -15.41 -21.52
N THR A 976 -1.00 -16.62 -21.28
CA THR A 976 -2.40 -16.90 -20.97
C THR A 976 -2.59 -17.11 -19.48
N GLY A 977 -3.72 -16.65 -18.96
CA GLY A 977 -4.02 -16.73 -17.54
C GLY A 977 -5.40 -16.21 -17.19
N TRP A 978 -5.67 -16.13 -15.89
CA TRP A 978 -6.93 -15.64 -15.36
C TRP A 978 -6.72 -14.99 -13.99
N ILE A 979 -7.68 -14.15 -13.59
CA ILE A 979 -7.73 -13.52 -12.26
C ILE A 979 -8.72 -14.29 -11.40
N ALA A 980 -8.31 -14.69 -10.20
CA ALA A 980 -9.16 -15.44 -9.30
C ALA A 980 -10.39 -14.63 -8.83
N PRO A 981 -11.62 -15.16 -8.96
CA PRO A 981 -12.84 -14.49 -8.50
C PRO A 981 -12.83 -14.20 -6.99
N HIS A 982 -13.48 -13.11 -6.60
CA HIS A 982 -13.69 -12.78 -5.19
C HIS A 982 -14.88 -13.55 -4.62
N HIS A 983 -14.62 -14.37 -3.60
CA HIS A 983 -15.66 -15.06 -2.84
C HIS A 983 -15.62 -14.65 -1.37
N SER A 984 -16.80 -14.43 -0.77
CA SER A 984 -16.94 -14.18 0.66
C SER A 984 -16.90 -15.47 1.50
N THR A 985 -17.21 -16.62 0.89
CA THR A 985 -17.31 -17.94 1.55
C THR A 985 -16.66 -19.05 0.72
N GLY A 986 -16.53 -20.24 1.31
CA GLY A 986 -16.04 -21.43 0.62
C GLY A 986 -14.51 -21.60 0.62
N ARG A 987 -14.05 -22.55 -0.20
CA ARG A 987 -12.66 -23.02 -0.26
C ARG A 987 -11.70 -22.00 -0.87
N SER A 988 -12.21 -20.98 -1.56
CA SER A 988 -11.42 -19.97 -2.29
C SER A 988 -11.58 -18.54 -1.75
N ARG A 989 -12.17 -18.37 -0.56
CA ARG A 989 -12.48 -17.05 0.02
C ARG A 989 -11.27 -16.13 0.27
N ARG A 990 -10.04 -16.65 0.26
CA ARG A 990 -8.79 -15.85 0.37
C ARG A 990 -8.03 -15.74 -0.95
N CYS A 991 -8.61 -16.21 -2.06
CA CYS A 991 -7.94 -16.26 -3.36
C CYS A 991 -8.27 -15.09 -4.28
N GLY A 992 -9.25 -14.25 -3.95
CA GLY A 992 -9.71 -13.19 -4.86
C GLY A 992 -8.61 -12.21 -5.28
N GLY A 993 -8.54 -11.92 -6.58
CA GLY A 993 -7.57 -11.01 -7.18
C GLY A 993 -6.17 -11.62 -7.43
N LEU A 994 -5.96 -12.90 -7.11
CA LEU A 994 -4.70 -13.58 -7.42
C LEU A 994 -4.57 -13.86 -8.92
N ILE A 995 -3.36 -13.70 -9.44
CA ILE A 995 -3.05 -13.98 -10.85
C ILE A 995 -2.63 -15.44 -10.99
N VAL A 996 -3.21 -16.14 -11.97
CA VAL A 996 -2.88 -17.52 -12.32
C VAL A 996 -2.47 -17.57 -13.79
N LEU A 997 -1.33 -18.21 -14.06
CA LEU A 997 -0.76 -18.35 -15.41
C LEU A 997 -0.96 -19.79 -15.86
N GLU A 998 -1.38 -19.97 -17.11
CA GLU A 998 -1.70 -21.30 -17.68
C GLU A 998 -0.89 -21.63 -18.93
N GLY A 999 -0.02 -20.73 -19.39
CA GLY A 999 0.87 -21.00 -20.52
C GLY A 999 1.20 -19.78 -21.35
N ARG A 1000 1.71 -20.03 -22.55
CA ARG A 1000 2.10 -19.04 -23.56
C ARG A 1000 1.18 -19.18 -24.75
N ALA A 1001 0.55 -18.09 -25.18
CA ALA A 1001 -0.42 -18.12 -26.30
C ALA A 1001 0.18 -18.63 -27.62
N LYS A 1002 1.51 -18.51 -27.79
CA LYS A 1002 2.23 -19.00 -28.98
C LYS A 1002 2.75 -20.43 -28.86
N ASP A 1003 2.81 -20.98 -27.65
CA ASP A 1003 3.24 -22.37 -27.43
C ASP A 1003 2.05 -23.35 -27.47
N THR A 1004 0.82 -22.83 -27.47
CA THR A 1004 -0.40 -23.60 -27.67
C THR A 1004 -0.36 -24.32 -29.02
N ILE A 1005 -0.43 -25.65 -28.97
CA ILE A 1005 -0.47 -26.50 -30.16
C ILE A 1005 -1.89 -26.46 -30.71
N VAL A 1006 -2.02 -26.03 -31.96
CA VAL A 1006 -3.31 -26.11 -32.67
C VAL A 1006 -3.30 -27.40 -33.49
N LEU A 1007 -4.16 -28.35 -33.13
CA LEU A 1007 -4.33 -29.58 -33.90
C LEU A 1007 -5.10 -29.29 -35.19
N SER A 1008 -4.99 -30.17 -36.19
CA SER A 1008 -5.76 -30.04 -37.44
C SER A 1008 -7.28 -30.15 -37.22
N THR A 1009 -7.71 -30.61 -36.04
CA THR A 1009 -9.12 -30.61 -35.59
C THR A 1009 -9.62 -29.23 -35.18
N GLY A 1010 -8.74 -28.23 -35.07
CA GLY A 1010 -9.02 -26.91 -34.52
C GLY A 1010 -8.94 -26.84 -33.00
N GLU A 1011 -8.59 -27.94 -32.33
CA GLU A 1011 -8.44 -27.99 -30.88
C GLU A 1011 -7.10 -27.38 -30.45
N ASN A 1012 -7.18 -26.48 -29.46
CA ASN A 1012 -6.03 -25.82 -28.86
C ASN A 1012 -5.55 -26.61 -27.64
N VAL A 1013 -4.34 -27.13 -27.71
CA VAL A 1013 -3.71 -27.93 -26.66
C VAL A 1013 -2.58 -27.14 -26.02
N GLU A 1014 -2.56 -27.05 -24.69
CA GLU A 1014 -1.42 -26.51 -23.96
C GLU A 1014 -0.42 -27.65 -23.68
N PRO A 1015 0.74 -27.71 -24.35
CA PRO A 1015 1.68 -28.83 -24.19
C PRO A 1015 2.22 -28.96 -22.76
N LEU A 1016 2.32 -27.83 -22.04
CA LEU A 1016 2.95 -27.78 -20.73
C LEU A 1016 2.21 -28.60 -19.66
N GLU A 1017 0.87 -28.66 -19.73
CA GLU A 1017 0.06 -29.48 -18.80
C GLU A 1017 0.46 -30.96 -18.88
N ILE A 1018 0.65 -31.45 -20.10
CA ILE A 1018 1.02 -32.83 -20.41
C ILE A 1018 2.48 -33.08 -20.07
N GLU A 1019 3.37 -32.15 -20.43
CA GLU A 1019 4.80 -32.21 -20.10
C GLU A 1019 5.02 -32.28 -18.58
N GLU A 1020 4.38 -31.40 -17.80
CA GLU A 1020 4.46 -31.39 -16.34
C GLU A 1020 3.87 -32.65 -15.68
N ALA A 1021 2.81 -33.22 -16.27
CA ALA A 1021 2.25 -34.48 -15.80
C ALA A 1021 3.22 -35.65 -16.04
N ALA A 1022 3.77 -35.75 -17.25
CA ALA A 1022 4.71 -36.79 -17.65
C ALA A 1022 6.01 -36.76 -16.83
N MET A 1023 6.52 -35.57 -16.52
CA MET A 1023 7.73 -35.35 -15.70
C MET A 1023 7.61 -35.87 -14.25
N ARG A 1024 6.42 -36.32 -13.81
CA ARG A 1024 6.26 -37.04 -12.54
C ARG A 1024 6.82 -38.47 -12.57
N SER A 1025 7.02 -39.02 -13.76
CA SER A 1025 7.61 -40.35 -13.95
C SER A 1025 9.11 -40.32 -13.66
N ARG A 1026 9.61 -41.30 -12.92
CA ARG A 1026 11.06 -41.48 -12.71
C ARG A 1026 11.79 -41.97 -13.96
N LEU A 1027 11.05 -42.47 -14.96
CA LEU A 1027 11.59 -43.01 -16.20
C LEU A 1027 11.74 -41.94 -17.30
N ILE A 1028 11.14 -40.76 -17.11
CA ILE A 1028 11.16 -39.66 -18.07
C ILE A 1028 12.07 -38.57 -17.50
N GLU A 1029 13.18 -38.28 -18.17
CA GLU A 1029 14.14 -37.25 -17.76
C GLU A 1029 13.79 -35.88 -18.34
N GLN A 1030 13.40 -35.84 -19.62
CA GLN A 1030 12.93 -34.64 -20.30
C GLN A 1030 11.86 -35.01 -21.33
N ILE A 1031 10.93 -34.10 -21.59
CA ILE A 1031 9.85 -34.28 -22.56
C ILE A 1031 9.55 -32.98 -23.31
N VAL A 1032 9.24 -33.09 -24.59
CA VAL A 1032 8.65 -32.01 -25.41
C VAL A 1032 7.43 -32.58 -26.14
N VAL A 1033 6.26 -32.01 -25.87
CA VAL A 1033 5.02 -32.37 -26.59
C VAL A 1033 4.99 -31.61 -27.92
N ILE A 1034 4.60 -32.33 -28.97
CA ILE A 1034 4.56 -31.90 -30.36
C ILE A 1034 3.21 -32.25 -30.98
N GLY A 1035 2.91 -31.68 -32.15
CA GLY A 1035 1.67 -31.96 -32.89
C GLY A 1035 1.04 -30.76 -33.58
N GLN A 1036 1.79 -29.68 -33.81
CA GLN A 1036 1.29 -28.51 -34.53
C GLN A 1036 0.77 -28.92 -35.92
N ASP A 1037 -0.48 -28.57 -36.21
CA ASP A 1037 -1.21 -28.87 -37.45
C ASP A 1037 -1.37 -30.38 -37.74
N GLN A 1038 -1.20 -31.24 -36.73
CA GLN A 1038 -1.38 -32.70 -36.83
C GLN A 1038 -2.74 -33.14 -36.27
N ARG A 1039 -3.19 -34.34 -36.65
CA ARG A 1039 -4.46 -34.91 -36.13
C ARG A 1039 -4.42 -35.35 -34.67
N ARG A 1040 -3.22 -35.60 -34.12
CA ARG A 1040 -3.01 -36.11 -32.76
C ARG A 1040 -1.70 -35.61 -32.17
N LEU A 1041 -1.57 -35.64 -30.85
CA LEU A 1041 -0.34 -35.26 -30.16
C LEU A 1041 0.72 -36.35 -30.21
N GLY A 1042 1.97 -35.89 -30.21
CA GLY A 1042 3.18 -36.69 -30.10
C GLY A 1042 4.07 -36.14 -28.99
N ALA A 1043 5.08 -36.89 -28.58
CA ALA A 1043 6.09 -36.41 -27.64
C ALA A 1043 7.49 -36.92 -28.00
N ILE A 1044 8.47 -36.05 -27.82
CA ILE A 1044 9.90 -36.37 -27.84
C ILE A 1044 10.32 -36.56 -26.39
N ILE A 1045 10.85 -37.74 -26.06
CA ILE A 1045 11.17 -38.13 -24.68
C ILE A 1045 12.63 -38.55 -24.59
N ILE A 1046 13.31 -38.02 -23.59
CA ILE A 1046 14.61 -38.50 -23.13
C ILE A 1046 14.37 -39.36 -21.89
N PRO A 1047 14.67 -40.67 -21.94
CA PRO A 1047 14.42 -41.57 -20.84
C PRO A 1047 15.56 -41.52 -19.81
N ASN A 1048 15.21 -41.68 -18.53
CA ASN A 1048 16.21 -41.92 -17.49
C ASN A 1048 16.68 -43.39 -17.57
N LYS A 1049 17.81 -43.62 -18.27
CA LYS A 1049 18.34 -44.95 -18.55
C LYS A 1049 18.66 -45.73 -17.26
N GLU A 1050 19.26 -45.09 -16.26
CA GLU A 1050 19.60 -45.73 -14.98
C GLU A 1050 18.36 -46.23 -14.22
N GLU A 1051 17.24 -45.49 -14.28
CA GLU A 1051 16.00 -45.91 -13.62
C GLU A 1051 15.24 -46.94 -14.45
N ALA A 1052 15.29 -46.86 -15.78
CA ALA A 1052 14.71 -47.87 -16.66
C ALA A 1052 15.36 -49.24 -16.48
N GLU A 1053 16.69 -49.30 -16.41
CA GLU A 1053 17.46 -50.53 -16.17
C GLU A 1053 17.18 -51.18 -14.80
N LYS A 1054 16.83 -50.38 -13.79
CA LYS A 1054 16.43 -50.90 -12.46
C LYS A 1054 15.04 -51.52 -12.46
N VAL A 1055 14.14 -51.01 -13.31
CA VAL A 1055 12.75 -51.49 -13.39
C VAL A 1055 12.67 -52.77 -14.22
N ASP A 1056 13.44 -52.84 -15.31
CA ASP A 1056 13.54 -54.02 -16.14
C ASP A 1056 15.01 -54.25 -16.55
N PRO A 1057 15.73 -55.17 -15.86
CA PRO A 1057 17.11 -55.50 -16.18
C PRO A 1057 17.29 -56.08 -17.59
N GLU A 1058 16.23 -56.60 -18.24
CA GLU A 1058 16.32 -57.13 -19.60
C GLU A 1058 16.44 -56.03 -20.67
N ILE A 1059 16.15 -54.78 -20.33
CA ILE A 1059 16.42 -53.61 -21.20
C ILE A 1059 17.92 -53.52 -21.54
N SER A 1060 18.80 -54.13 -20.73
CA SER A 1060 20.24 -54.24 -20.99
C SER A 1060 20.61 -55.24 -22.11
N LYS A 1061 19.69 -56.09 -22.61
CA LYS A 1061 19.96 -57.15 -23.59
C LYS A 1061 19.08 -57.04 -24.85
N LEU A 1062 19.74 -56.85 -26.01
CA LEU A 1062 19.33 -57.01 -27.42
C LEU A 1062 17.93 -56.58 -27.95
N SER A 1063 16.97 -56.15 -27.13
CA SER A 1063 15.63 -55.67 -27.51
C SER A 1063 15.43 -54.17 -27.17
N LYS A 1064 16.49 -53.39 -27.41
CA LYS A 1064 16.75 -52.06 -26.82
C LYS A 1064 15.64 -51.01 -27.01
N GLU A 1065 15.03 -50.90 -28.19
CA GLU A 1065 14.15 -49.75 -28.48
C GLU A 1065 12.66 -50.04 -28.29
N LYS A 1066 12.19 -51.24 -28.67
CA LYS A 1066 10.75 -51.54 -28.68
C LYS A 1066 10.20 -51.74 -27.26
N GLN A 1067 10.95 -52.42 -26.39
CA GLN A 1067 10.59 -52.61 -24.99
C GLN A 1067 10.66 -51.30 -24.21
N LEU A 1068 11.75 -50.54 -24.37
CA LEU A 1068 11.89 -49.22 -23.75
C LEU A 1068 10.78 -48.26 -24.19
N LYS A 1069 10.48 -48.21 -25.50
CA LYS A 1069 9.36 -47.43 -26.04
C LYS A 1069 8.02 -47.85 -25.46
N SER A 1070 7.76 -49.15 -25.33
CA SER A 1070 6.53 -49.65 -24.69
C SER A 1070 6.42 -49.21 -23.22
N LEU A 1071 7.50 -49.36 -22.45
CA LEU A 1071 7.55 -48.99 -21.04
C LEU A 1071 7.32 -47.48 -20.84
N ILE A 1072 8.05 -46.65 -21.60
CA ILE A 1072 7.91 -45.19 -21.58
C ILE A 1072 6.51 -44.76 -22.01
N THR A 1073 5.94 -45.40 -23.05
CA THR A 1073 4.57 -45.09 -23.51
C THR A 1073 3.53 -45.44 -22.45
N GLN A 1074 3.71 -46.55 -21.73
CA GLN A 1074 2.80 -46.95 -20.65
C GLN A 1074 2.87 -45.98 -19.46
N GLU A 1075 4.09 -45.57 -19.07
CA GLU A 1075 4.24 -44.57 -18.00
C GLU A 1075 3.70 -43.20 -18.43
N LEU A 1076 3.95 -42.77 -19.66
CA LEU A 1076 3.39 -41.53 -20.19
C LEU A 1076 1.87 -41.53 -20.05
N ARG A 1077 1.19 -42.56 -20.58
CA ARG A 1077 -0.29 -42.70 -20.50
C ARG A 1077 -0.82 -42.71 -19.07
N LYS A 1078 -0.11 -43.35 -18.15
CA LYS A 1078 -0.52 -43.41 -16.74
C LYS A 1078 -0.50 -42.02 -16.12
N TRP A 1079 0.58 -41.27 -16.31
CA TRP A 1079 0.74 -39.94 -15.71
C TRP A 1079 -0.09 -38.86 -16.41
N THR A 1080 -0.38 -39.02 -17.69
CA THR A 1080 -1.23 -38.09 -18.46
C THR A 1080 -2.71 -38.48 -18.46
N SER A 1081 -3.12 -39.52 -17.72
CA SER A 1081 -4.51 -40.04 -17.76
C SER A 1081 -5.58 -39.02 -17.34
N GLU A 1082 -5.23 -38.07 -16.49
CA GLU A 1082 -6.11 -36.97 -16.04
C GLU A 1082 -6.04 -35.72 -16.93
N CYS A 1083 -5.14 -35.69 -17.92
CA CYS A 1083 -5.00 -34.57 -18.85
C CYS A 1083 -6.12 -34.58 -19.89
N SER A 1084 -6.52 -33.39 -20.34
CA SER A 1084 -7.60 -33.22 -21.33
C SER A 1084 -7.29 -33.86 -22.69
N PHE A 1085 -6.01 -34.01 -23.02
CA PHE A 1085 -5.54 -34.62 -24.26
C PHE A 1085 -4.49 -35.70 -24.00
N GLN A 1086 -4.48 -36.73 -24.83
CA GLN A 1086 -3.54 -37.85 -24.73
C GLN A 1086 -2.50 -37.81 -25.83
N VAL A 1087 -1.27 -38.17 -25.48
CA VAL A 1087 -0.17 -38.34 -26.44
C VAL A 1087 -0.28 -39.70 -27.12
N GLY A 1088 -0.46 -39.71 -28.44
CA GLY A 1088 -0.62 -40.93 -29.22
C GLY A 1088 0.68 -41.47 -29.81
N LEU A 1089 1.69 -40.62 -29.98
CA LEU A 1089 2.95 -40.92 -30.65
C LEU A 1089 4.14 -40.59 -29.75
N VAL A 1090 5.15 -41.46 -29.72
CA VAL A 1090 6.35 -41.28 -28.89
C VAL A 1090 7.60 -41.45 -29.74
N LEU A 1091 8.48 -40.46 -29.69
CA LEU A 1091 9.84 -40.50 -30.21
C LEU A 1091 10.81 -40.50 -29.01
N ILE A 1092 11.67 -41.52 -28.94
CA ILE A 1092 12.71 -41.59 -27.92
C ILE A 1092 14.00 -41.03 -28.53
N VAL A 1093 14.66 -40.14 -27.79
CA VAL A 1093 15.96 -39.59 -28.18
C VAL A 1093 16.97 -39.74 -27.03
N ASP A 1094 18.23 -39.93 -27.38
CA ASP A 1094 19.29 -40.25 -26.42
C ASP A 1094 20.06 -39.03 -25.89
N GLU A 1095 20.05 -37.93 -26.64
CA GLU A 1095 20.84 -36.74 -26.31
C GLU A 1095 20.03 -35.78 -25.42
N PRO A 1096 20.49 -35.46 -24.19
CA PRO A 1096 19.80 -34.54 -23.31
C PRO A 1096 19.76 -33.12 -23.88
N PHE A 1097 18.68 -32.40 -23.64
CA PHE A 1097 18.60 -30.97 -23.91
C PHE A 1097 19.44 -30.25 -22.87
N THR A 1098 20.38 -29.42 -23.31
CA THR A 1098 21.29 -28.67 -22.42
C THR A 1098 21.44 -27.23 -22.88
N ILE A 1099 22.06 -26.38 -22.04
CA ILE A 1099 22.46 -25.03 -22.46
C ILE A 1099 23.56 -25.12 -23.52
N ASP A 1100 24.51 -26.04 -23.35
CA ASP A 1100 25.71 -26.16 -24.18
C ASP A 1100 25.38 -26.56 -25.63
N ASN A 1101 24.39 -27.43 -25.83
CA ASN A 1101 23.88 -27.76 -27.18
C ASN A 1101 22.81 -26.79 -27.71
N GLY A 1102 22.53 -25.69 -26.98
CA GLY A 1102 21.61 -24.63 -27.40
C GLY A 1102 20.12 -25.01 -27.40
N LEU A 1103 19.76 -26.19 -26.88
CA LEU A 1103 18.37 -26.68 -26.79
C LEU A 1103 17.66 -26.21 -25.52
N MET A 1104 18.39 -25.70 -24.53
CA MET A 1104 17.86 -25.00 -23.37
C MET A 1104 18.32 -23.53 -23.35
N THR A 1105 17.50 -22.68 -22.75
CA THR A 1105 17.86 -21.31 -22.41
C THR A 1105 18.78 -21.29 -21.18
N PRO A 1106 19.54 -20.21 -20.93
CA PRO A 1106 20.37 -20.09 -19.73
C PRO A 1106 19.61 -20.13 -18.39
N THR A 1107 18.29 -19.85 -18.40
CA THR A 1107 17.39 -20.07 -17.25
C THR A 1107 16.82 -21.49 -17.20
N MET A 1108 17.42 -22.42 -17.96
CA MET A 1108 17.07 -23.84 -18.01
C MET A 1108 15.65 -24.14 -18.52
N LYS A 1109 15.08 -23.28 -19.36
CA LYS A 1109 13.84 -23.57 -20.10
C LYS A 1109 14.15 -24.23 -21.44
N ILE A 1110 13.48 -25.34 -21.78
CA ILE A 1110 13.62 -26.02 -23.08
C ILE A 1110 13.11 -25.12 -24.21
N ARG A 1111 13.86 -25.07 -25.33
CA ARG A 1111 13.53 -24.31 -26.54
C ARG A 1111 12.81 -25.21 -27.55
N ARG A 1112 11.48 -25.32 -27.43
CA ARG A 1112 10.63 -26.18 -28.28
C ARG A 1112 10.88 -25.97 -29.77
N ASP A 1113 11.02 -24.72 -30.21
CA ASP A 1113 11.34 -24.35 -31.60
C ASP A 1113 12.64 -24.99 -32.10
N LYS A 1114 13.69 -24.99 -31.25
CA LYS A 1114 14.99 -25.59 -31.58
C LYS A 1114 14.97 -27.11 -31.51
N VAL A 1115 14.26 -27.68 -30.55
CA VAL A 1115 14.09 -29.14 -30.46
C VAL A 1115 13.32 -29.66 -31.68
N VAL A 1116 12.20 -29.04 -32.03
CA VAL A 1116 11.39 -29.41 -33.22
C VAL A 1116 12.20 -29.21 -34.51
N ALA A 1117 13.00 -28.15 -34.61
CA ALA A 1117 13.88 -27.95 -35.76
C ALA A 1117 14.99 -29.00 -35.86
N LYS A 1118 15.55 -29.44 -34.72
CA LYS A 1118 16.61 -30.46 -34.68
C LYS A 1118 16.10 -31.85 -35.10
N TYR A 1119 14.92 -32.25 -34.60
CA TYR A 1119 14.34 -33.58 -34.86
C TYR A 1119 13.28 -33.55 -35.97
N LYS A 1120 13.37 -32.61 -36.92
CA LYS A 1120 12.32 -32.35 -37.90
C LYS A 1120 12.01 -33.58 -38.76
N ASP A 1121 13.04 -34.31 -39.17
CA ASP A 1121 12.90 -35.46 -40.08
C ASP A 1121 12.28 -36.66 -39.35
N GLU A 1122 12.67 -36.91 -38.11
CA GLU A 1122 12.12 -37.94 -37.24
C GLU A 1122 10.67 -37.64 -36.85
N ILE A 1123 10.34 -36.36 -36.62
CA ILE A 1123 8.95 -35.93 -36.38
C ILE A 1123 8.10 -36.18 -37.62
N ASN A 1124 8.58 -35.84 -38.81
CA ASN A 1124 7.85 -36.12 -40.05
C ASN A 1124 7.62 -37.63 -40.24
N GLN A 1125 8.63 -38.47 -39.95
CA GLN A 1125 8.48 -39.92 -39.98
C GLN A 1125 7.53 -40.47 -38.90
N LEU A 1126 7.42 -39.80 -37.76
CA LEU A 1126 6.52 -40.20 -36.67
C LEU A 1126 5.04 -39.98 -37.03
N TYR A 1127 4.75 -38.97 -37.86
CA TYR A 1127 3.40 -38.56 -38.24
C TYR A 1127 2.91 -39.06 -39.61
N ASN A 1128 3.85 -39.45 -40.48
CA ASN A 1128 3.58 -40.23 -41.70
C ASN A 1128 3.30 -41.70 -41.36
#